data_AF-A0A8H7DZJ9-F1
#
_entry.id   AF-A0A8H7DZJ9-F1
#
_cell.length_a   1.000
_cell.length_b   1.000
_cell.length_c   1.000
_cell.angle_alpha   90.00
_cell.angle_beta   90.00
_cell.angle_gamma   90.00
#
_symmetry.space_group_name_H-M   'P 1'
#
loop_
_entity.id
_entity.type
_entity.pdbx_description
1 polymer ?
#
loop_
_entity_poly.entity_id
_entity_poly.type
_entity_poly.pdbx_seq_one_letter_code
_entity_poly.pdbx_strand_id
1 'polypeptide(L)'
;MSTPSPSVRPTVRPSASHTSQRNPISARLYKLLGTSFDDNATKEALQTLSELYATQSTITPSKGKEIVHDTLDDNDTHDLELDGFRTSRANTSHTLVESIPGETAATARRHLKRDMENRLAEGSHEFLNALGEVSQRLQALQLHIDILHASCDEAEAQLDVTKESSKALLEHAGNVANEKEQVENKISIVNLFLAKFTLSEEEVKSLTSKDVHIGKAFFDAMDKTERIRDDCMILMSGEEGPTKVGLDIISNTSTHLEAAYEKIVSWCSYEFQQMGREPQLEVGTTMRESVRRLRKRPELLNEALGQLSETRQTALLSSFIAALTRGGPSGLPRPIELHAHDPIRYVGDMLAWVHQGIAAEREFLESLFDLRGHRRMVGSVRDFSSMSEEEEWIRELMDLAVAKLCVPLKVRVQQTIRSQESSIMSFKIANLLQFYMLTMVRTIGEGALLSKTLNEITDAAYKVFYTAIESQASALNREHMNLDDTSLTPPLSILDHAQILREIMNVYQSSLIGNEADEEEKAAFERIADVMIDPAVETCMKAGQEKQRLRPSWDQPIFVLNCLTHLQSVLEACSFTMKKQAWLQAIIDDHVSQLTEEHYHNLLVDAGLETVIQACQTKSATEPLSRLPATEPAMLQRALQHFSVWLSGLEVVQSPRLTQLTVQRLHSQIHHAALKRLLEAYQLLCDEVKKPSNKYEAASTLLGSERPFGQVNILRQIFGLEG
;
A
#
# COMPACT_ATOMS: atom_id res chain seq x y z
N MET A 1 -26.65 -68.97 -22.33
CA MET A 1 -25.90 -68.75 -23.58
C MET A 1 -24.49 -68.33 -23.18
N SER A 2 -23.43 -69.10 -23.39
CA SER A 2 -23.36 -70.41 -24.05
C SER A 2 -22.49 -71.39 -23.25
N THR A 3 -22.99 -72.62 -23.18
CA THR A 3 -22.39 -73.85 -22.65
C THR A 3 -21.66 -74.61 -23.78
N PRO A 4 -21.11 -75.85 -23.62
CA PRO A 4 -20.52 -76.52 -22.44
C PRO A 4 -19.22 -77.36 -22.70
N SER A 5 -18.37 -77.50 -21.67
CA SER A 5 -17.86 -78.79 -21.11
C SER A 5 -17.09 -79.82 -22.03
N PRO A 6 -16.89 -81.12 -21.65
CA PRO A 6 -15.81 -81.58 -20.74
C PRO A 6 -15.09 -82.92 -21.14
N SER A 7 -14.12 -83.38 -20.33
CA SER A 7 -13.79 -84.78 -19.91
C SER A 7 -12.33 -84.82 -19.38
N VAL A 8 -11.88 -85.56 -18.35
CA VAL A 8 -12.25 -86.80 -17.62
C VAL A 8 -11.80 -88.13 -18.27
N ARG A 9 -10.64 -88.62 -17.79
CA ARG A 9 -10.16 -90.02 -17.51
C ARG A 9 -11.16 -91.20 -17.72
N PRO A 10 -10.70 -92.49 -17.68
CA PRO A 10 -9.48 -93.16 -18.22
C PRO A 10 -9.84 -94.58 -18.80
N THR A 11 -9.03 -95.64 -18.54
CA THR A 11 -9.28 -97.12 -18.71
C THR A 11 -9.06 -97.73 -20.12
N VAL A 12 -8.67 -99.01 -20.33
CA VAL A 12 -8.13 -100.12 -19.48
C VAL A 12 -7.38 -101.17 -20.36
N ARG A 13 -6.45 -101.92 -19.73
CA ARG A 13 -5.91 -103.31 -19.96
C ARG A 13 -6.74 -104.31 -20.83
N PRO A 14 -6.26 -105.56 -21.19
CA PRO A 14 -4.93 -106.20 -21.02
C PRO A 14 -4.47 -107.19 -22.16
N SER A 15 -3.36 -107.92 -21.88
CA SER A 15 -3.18 -109.40 -22.01
C SER A 15 -2.68 -110.12 -23.28
N ALA A 16 -1.81 -111.12 -23.01
CA ALA A 16 -1.63 -112.43 -23.69
C ALA A 16 -0.95 -112.49 -25.08
N SER A 17 -0.30 -113.58 -25.52
CA SER A 17 0.51 -114.69 -24.91
C SER A 17 1.06 -115.59 -26.05
N HIS A 18 1.89 -116.62 -25.76
CA HIS A 18 2.28 -117.75 -26.68
C HIS A 18 3.22 -117.40 -27.87
N THR A 19 3.96 -118.27 -28.59
CA THR A 19 4.52 -119.68 -28.51
C THR A 19 5.56 -119.85 -29.65
N SER A 20 6.47 -120.84 -29.75
CA SER A 20 6.94 -121.97 -28.90
C SER A 20 8.27 -122.57 -29.42
N GLN A 21 8.95 -123.33 -28.55
CA GLN A 21 9.74 -124.57 -28.77
C GLN A 21 10.36 -124.90 -30.15
N ARG A 22 11.64 -125.35 -30.11
CA ARG A 22 12.05 -126.64 -30.72
C ARG A 22 13.26 -127.27 -30.01
N ASN A 23 13.12 -128.51 -29.57
CA ASN A 23 14.14 -129.23 -28.77
C ASN A 23 15.24 -129.89 -29.65
N PRO A 24 16.51 -129.94 -29.18
CA PRO A 24 17.69 -130.23 -30.02
C PRO A 24 18.00 -131.72 -30.27
N ILE A 25 17.18 -132.65 -29.76
CA ILE A 25 17.52 -134.10 -29.73
C ILE A 25 17.33 -134.78 -31.10
N SER A 26 16.34 -134.35 -31.89
CA SER A 26 16.03 -134.93 -33.21
C SER A 26 17.17 -134.77 -34.23
N ALA A 27 17.92 -133.67 -34.16
CA ALA A 27 19.05 -133.41 -35.05
C ALA A 27 20.28 -134.30 -34.76
N ARG A 28 20.47 -134.74 -33.51
CA ARG A 28 21.60 -135.61 -33.13
C ARG A 28 21.34 -137.08 -33.49
N LEU A 29 20.09 -137.54 -33.43
CA LEU A 29 19.73 -138.91 -33.82
C LEU A 29 19.90 -139.18 -35.33
N TYR A 30 19.58 -138.22 -36.19
CA TYR A 30 19.78 -138.37 -37.64
C TYR A 30 21.26 -138.47 -38.06
N LYS A 31 22.20 -137.98 -37.23
CA LYS A 31 23.65 -138.03 -37.51
C LYS A 31 24.33 -139.32 -37.01
N LEU A 32 23.62 -140.20 -36.30
CA LEU A 32 24.19 -141.39 -35.65
C LEU A 32 23.77 -142.74 -36.26
N LEU A 33 22.96 -142.76 -37.34
CA LEU A 33 22.44 -144.00 -37.94
C LEU A 33 22.84 -144.26 -39.42
N GLY A 34 23.73 -143.45 -40.01
CA GLY A 34 24.25 -143.69 -41.37
C GLY A 34 25.70 -144.16 -41.35
N THR A 35 25.95 -145.47 -41.50
CA THR A 35 27.28 -146.06 -41.34
C THR A 35 27.91 -146.57 -42.65
N SER A 36 29.19 -146.25 -42.86
CA SER A 36 30.18 -147.13 -43.50
C SER A 36 31.58 -146.76 -42.99
N PHE A 37 32.50 -147.73 -42.92
CA PHE A 37 33.79 -147.62 -42.22
C PHE A 37 34.87 -146.79 -42.96
N ASP A 38 34.58 -145.52 -43.27
CA ASP A 38 35.55 -144.60 -43.92
C ASP A 38 35.42 -143.13 -43.45
N ASP A 39 34.77 -142.89 -42.31
CA ASP A 39 34.54 -141.53 -41.79
C ASP A 39 35.83 -140.89 -41.22
N ASN A 40 36.00 -139.59 -41.47
CA ASN A 40 37.18 -138.82 -41.09
C ASN A 40 37.41 -138.81 -39.57
N ALA A 41 36.32 -138.80 -38.79
CA ALA A 41 36.39 -138.90 -37.33
C ALA A 41 37.04 -140.21 -36.84
N THR A 42 36.91 -141.31 -37.59
CA THR A 42 37.57 -142.59 -37.25
C THR A 42 39.04 -142.59 -37.63
N LYS A 43 39.43 -141.89 -38.71
CA LYS A 43 40.84 -141.67 -39.08
C LYS A 43 41.56 -140.76 -38.08
N GLU A 44 40.93 -139.66 -37.67
CA GLU A 44 41.46 -138.78 -36.61
C GLU A 44 41.57 -139.50 -35.26
N ALA A 45 40.59 -140.35 -34.90
CA ALA A 45 40.66 -141.16 -33.68
C ALA A 45 41.82 -142.20 -33.71
N LEU A 46 42.15 -142.75 -34.89
CA LEU A 46 43.29 -143.66 -35.05
C LEU A 46 44.64 -142.91 -35.09
N GLN A 47 44.70 -141.70 -35.68
CA GLN A 47 45.90 -140.86 -35.63
C GLN A 47 46.20 -140.36 -34.22
N THR A 48 45.20 -139.88 -33.48
CA THR A 48 45.37 -139.45 -32.08
C THR A 48 45.76 -140.62 -31.16
N LEU A 49 45.28 -141.84 -31.42
CA LEU A 49 45.76 -143.06 -30.77
C LEU A 49 47.21 -143.42 -31.14
N SER A 50 47.65 -143.10 -32.37
CA SER A 50 49.04 -143.32 -32.81
C SER A 50 50.01 -142.33 -32.15
N GLU A 51 49.62 -141.07 -31.98
CA GLU A 51 50.45 -140.05 -31.34
C GLU A 51 50.65 -140.31 -29.84
N LEU A 52 49.63 -140.84 -29.14
CA LEU A 52 49.67 -141.01 -27.68
C LEU A 52 50.65 -142.07 -27.16
N TYR A 53 51.11 -143.00 -28.00
CA TYR A 53 51.90 -144.17 -27.58
C TYR A 53 53.29 -144.28 -28.24
N ALA A 54 53.72 -143.30 -29.03
CA ALA A 54 54.91 -143.42 -29.88
C ALA A 54 56.25 -142.91 -29.29
N THR A 55 56.27 -142.29 -28.10
CA THR A 55 57.45 -141.52 -27.63
C THR A 55 58.01 -141.96 -26.28
N GLN A 56 59.02 -142.85 -26.29
CA GLN A 56 60.01 -143.01 -25.21
C GLN A 56 61.41 -143.37 -25.77
N SER A 57 62.35 -142.40 -25.86
CA SER A 57 63.81 -142.56 -25.58
C SER A 57 64.70 -141.31 -25.87
N THR A 58 65.70 -141.08 -24.99
CA THR A 58 67.05 -140.43 -25.17
C THR A 58 67.32 -138.90 -25.38
N ILE A 59 67.54 -138.15 -24.26
CA ILE A 59 68.79 -137.49 -23.72
C ILE A 59 69.69 -136.44 -24.50
N THR A 60 69.64 -135.14 -24.07
CA THR A 60 70.66 -134.03 -23.79
C THR A 60 71.87 -133.62 -24.73
N PRO A 61 72.66 -132.51 -24.52
CA PRO A 61 72.47 -131.12 -23.94
C PRO A 61 73.13 -129.88 -24.69
N SER A 62 72.80 -128.61 -24.31
CA SER A 62 73.73 -127.47 -23.90
C SER A 62 73.58 -125.99 -24.42
N LYS A 63 73.73 -125.03 -23.46
CA LYS A 63 74.32 -123.63 -23.42
C LYS A 63 73.95 -122.42 -24.36
N GLY A 64 73.74 -121.24 -23.71
CA GLY A 64 74.08 -119.85 -24.18
C GLY A 64 72.92 -118.82 -24.09
N LYS A 65 72.91 -117.76 -23.23
CA LYS A 65 73.53 -116.38 -23.33
C LYS A 65 72.97 -115.51 -24.49
N GLU A 66 72.71 -114.19 -24.43
CA GLU A 66 73.03 -113.10 -23.46
C GLU A 66 72.17 -111.80 -23.71
N ILE A 67 71.65 -111.16 -22.63
CA ILE A 67 71.55 -109.71 -22.21
C ILE A 67 71.25 -108.55 -23.23
N VAL A 68 70.63 -107.46 -22.69
CA VAL A 68 70.70 -105.99 -23.01
C VAL A 68 69.32 -105.37 -23.35
N HIS A 69 68.94 -104.12 -23.03
CA HIS A 69 69.11 -103.21 -21.87
C HIS A 69 68.20 -101.96 -22.12
N ASP A 70 67.68 -101.34 -21.05
CA ASP A 70 67.30 -99.91 -20.90
C ASP A 70 66.00 -99.21 -21.37
N THR A 71 65.74 -98.18 -20.55
CA THR A 71 65.07 -96.88 -20.73
C THR A 71 63.60 -96.71 -21.12
N LEU A 72 62.83 -96.32 -20.09
CA LEU A 72 62.18 -95.00 -19.89
C LEU A 72 61.05 -94.47 -20.80
N ASP A 73 60.15 -93.81 -20.07
CA ASP A 73 59.30 -92.64 -20.36
C ASP A 73 58.00 -92.72 -21.18
N ASP A 74 57.00 -92.15 -20.49
CA ASP A 74 55.88 -91.31 -20.93
C ASP A 74 54.82 -91.79 -21.93
N ASN A 75 53.65 -92.01 -21.31
CA ASN A 75 52.44 -91.19 -21.51
C ASN A 75 51.48 -91.57 -22.65
N ASP A 76 50.20 -91.24 -22.40
CA ASP A 76 49.07 -91.20 -23.34
C ASP A 76 48.65 -92.52 -24.00
N THR A 77 47.35 -92.83 -24.17
CA THR A 77 46.07 -92.40 -23.55
C THR A 77 45.00 -93.38 -24.06
N HIS A 78 43.71 -93.16 -23.71
CA HIS A 78 42.57 -93.56 -24.55
C HIS A 78 42.30 -95.09 -24.63
N ASP A 79 41.12 -95.58 -25.01
CA ASP A 79 39.93 -94.93 -25.56
C ASP A 79 38.65 -95.77 -25.28
N LEU A 80 37.51 -95.42 -25.89
CA LEU A 80 36.88 -96.24 -26.95
C LEU A 80 35.40 -95.88 -27.22
N GLU A 81 35.08 -95.63 -28.49
CA GLU A 81 34.04 -96.37 -29.21
C GLU A 81 34.26 -96.34 -30.74
N LEU A 82 34.34 -97.55 -31.33
CA LEU A 82 33.81 -98.09 -32.61
C LEU A 82 33.56 -97.17 -33.85
N ASP A 83 33.68 -97.63 -35.11
CA ASP A 83 33.66 -98.99 -35.73
C ASP A 83 34.38 -98.98 -37.12
N GLY A 84 34.79 -100.12 -37.72
CA GLY A 84 35.42 -100.08 -39.08
C GLY A 84 36.17 -101.27 -39.75
N PHE A 85 35.91 -102.56 -39.47
CA PHE A 85 36.11 -103.74 -40.38
C PHE A 85 37.44 -104.09 -41.16
N ARG A 86 37.95 -105.34 -40.95
CA ARG A 86 38.79 -106.26 -41.81
C ARG A 86 40.31 -105.98 -42.01
N THR A 87 41.26 -106.94 -42.14
CA THR A 87 41.23 -108.42 -42.43
C THR A 87 42.43 -109.20 -41.80
N SER A 88 42.54 -110.54 -41.93
CA SER A 88 43.40 -111.46 -41.10
C SER A 88 44.27 -112.51 -41.87
N ARG A 89 45.41 -112.97 -41.28
CA ARG A 89 46.00 -114.37 -41.25
C ARG A 89 47.54 -114.40 -40.91
N ALA A 90 48.25 -115.48 -40.50
CA ALA A 90 48.04 -116.69 -39.64
C ALA A 90 49.28 -117.67 -39.65
N ASN A 91 49.34 -118.68 -38.74
CA ASN A 91 50.15 -119.96 -38.71
C ASN A 91 51.65 -119.96 -38.25
N THR A 92 52.29 -120.89 -37.47
CA THR A 92 52.25 -122.37 -37.10
C THR A 92 53.14 -123.32 -37.98
N SER A 93 53.80 -124.43 -37.57
CA SER A 93 53.93 -125.26 -36.30
C SER A 93 55.17 -126.25 -36.30
N HIS A 94 55.36 -127.15 -35.30
CA HIS A 94 56.53 -128.09 -35.06
C HIS A 94 56.24 -129.61 -35.33
N THR A 95 57.27 -130.51 -35.38
CA THR A 95 57.15 -132.02 -35.23
C THR A 95 58.50 -132.82 -35.11
N LEU A 96 58.52 -134.03 -34.49
CA LEU A 96 59.64 -135.04 -34.40
C LEU A 96 59.16 -136.46 -33.97
N VAL A 97 59.69 -137.59 -34.52
CA VAL A 97 59.53 -139.02 -34.06
C VAL A 97 60.66 -139.96 -34.55
N GLU A 98 60.99 -141.01 -33.75
CA GLU A 98 61.67 -142.29 -34.08
C GLU A 98 61.32 -143.39 -33.02
N SER A 99 61.49 -144.73 -33.14
CA SER A 99 61.77 -145.68 -34.25
C SER A 99 61.60 -147.18 -33.81
N ILE A 100 61.22 -148.10 -34.73
CA ILE A 100 61.27 -149.61 -34.72
C ILE A 100 60.40 -150.38 -33.66
N PRO A 101 59.83 -151.59 -33.97
CA PRO A 101 58.50 -151.99 -33.45
C PRO A 101 58.44 -153.20 -32.50
N GLY A 102 57.35 -153.28 -31.70
CA GLY A 102 56.90 -154.55 -31.09
C GLY A 102 55.88 -154.47 -29.94
N GLU A 103 55.91 -153.43 -29.11
CA GLU A 103 55.31 -153.49 -27.76
C GLU A 103 54.01 -152.67 -27.57
N THR A 104 53.74 -151.69 -28.45
CA THR A 104 52.65 -150.70 -28.29
C THR A 104 51.22 -151.26 -28.41
N ALA A 105 51.02 -152.41 -29.06
CA ALA A 105 49.69 -152.96 -29.33
C ALA A 105 48.99 -153.60 -28.10
N ALA A 106 49.74 -153.98 -27.06
CA ALA A 106 49.18 -154.61 -25.86
C ALA A 106 48.69 -153.58 -24.82
N THR A 107 49.43 -152.48 -24.68
CA THR A 107 49.20 -151.45 -23.65
C THR A 107 47.93 -150.62 -23.92
N ALA A 108 47.68 -150.28 -25.19
CA ALA A 108 46.54 -149.47 -25.62
C ALA A 108 45.17 -150.07 -25.24
N ARG A 109 45.06 -151.41 -25.11
CA ARG A 109 43.78 -152.08 -24.77
C ARG A 109 43.43 -152.04 -23.28
N ARG A 110 44.36 -151.72 -22.38
CA ARG A 110 44.09 -151.72 -20.92
C ARG A 110 43.76 -150.34 -20.33
N HIS A 111 44.16 -149.25 -20.97
CA HIS A 111 44.11 -147.91 -20.35
C HIS A 111 43.10 -146.92 -20.98
N LEU A 112 42.61 -147.19 -22.21
CA LEU A 112 41.75 -146.28 -22.99
C LEU A 112 40.56 -145.67 -22.22
N LYS A 113 39.86 -146.46 -21.39
CA LYS A 113 38.63 -146.00 -20.73
C LYS A 113 38.88 -144.91 -19.69
N ARG A 114 39.97 -145.02 -18.92
CA ARG A 114 40.25 -144.12 -17.78
C ARG A 114 40.61 -142.72 -18.24
N ASP A 115 41.36 -142.61 -19.33
CA ASP A 115 41.91 -141.33 -19.77
C ASP A 115 40.86 -140.48 -20.54
N MET A 116 39.80 -141.12 -21.08
CA MET A 116 38.60 -140.42 -21.58
C MET A 116 37.78 -139.75 -20.46
N GLU A 117 37.65 -140.40 -19.30
CA GLU A 117 36.85 -139.89 -18.18
C GLU A 117 37.50 -138.64 -17.56
N ASN A 118 38.84 -138.58 -17.48
CA ASN A 118 39.56 -137.41 -16.99
C ASN A 118 39.39 -136.17 -17.90
N ARG A 119 39.45 -136.34 -19.24
CA ARG A 119 39.39 -135.20 -20.17
C ARG A 119 38.02 -134.51 -20.19
N LEU A 120 36.94 -135.25 -19.88
CA LEU A 120 35.60 -134.68 -19.74
C LEU A 120 35.44 -133.89 -18.43
N ALA A 121 36.17 -134.27 -17.37
CA ALA A 121 36.19 -133.56 -16.10
C ALA A 121 36.95 -132.22 -16.20
N GLU A 122 38.07 -132.18 -16.91
CA GLU A 122 38.85 -130.94 -17.15
C GLU A 122 38.02 -129.90 -17.94
N GLY A 123 37.44 -130.28 -19.08
CA GLY A 123 36.63 -129.36 -19.89
C GLY A 123 35.35 -128.86 -19.19
N SER A 124 34.87 -129.57 -18.18
CA SER A 124 33.74 -129.13 -17.35
C SER A 124 34.15 -128.09 -16.29
N HIS A 125 35.42 -128.08 -15.87
CA HIS A 125 35.95 -127.15 -14.86
C HIS A 125 36.22 -125.75 -15.44
N GLU A 126 36.76 -125.66 -16.66
CA GLU A 126 37.01 -124.36 -17.32
C GLU A 126 35.72 -123.56 -17.50
N PHE A 127 34.62 -124.21 -17.89
CA PHE A 127 33.34 -123.54 -18.12
C PHE A 127 32.69 -122.99 -16.83
N LEU A 128 32.91 -123.65 -15.69
CA LEU A 128 32.46 -123.17 -14.38
C LEU A 128 33.27 -121.96 -13.90
N ASN A 129 34.59 -121.95 -14.10
CA ASN A 129 35.43 -120.81 -13.74
C ASN A 129 35.06 -119.56 -14.54
N ALA A 130 34.83 -119.69 -15.85
CA ALA A 130 34.43 -118.56 -16.70
C ALA A 130 33.07 -117.93 -16.29
N LEU A 131 32.09 -118.76 -15.90
CA LEU A 131 30.81 -118.27 -15.38
C LEU A 131 30.92 -117.63 -13.98
N GLY A 132 31.85 -118.12 -13.16
CA GLY A 132 32.15 -117.54 -11.85
C GLY A 132 32.61 -116.08 -11.95
N GLU A 133 33.54 -115.77 -12.87
CA GLU A 133 34.03 -114.41 -13.05
C GLU A 133 32.92 -113.44 -13.50
N VAL A 134 32.07 -113.85 -14.45
CA VAL A 134 30.94 -113.04 -14.92
C VAL A 134 29.93 -112.78 -13.79
N SER A 135 29.62 -113.78 -12.97
CA SER A 135 28.73 -113.62 -11.81
C SER A 135 29.31 -112.63 -10.77
N GLN A 136 30.63 -112.61 -10.60
CA GLN A 136 31.30 -111.72 -9.65
C GLN A 136 31.28 -110.27 -10.14
N ARG A 137 31.49 -110.03 -11.43
CA ARG A 137 31.35 -108.70 -12.06
C ARG A 137 29.91 -108.17 -11.97
N LEU A 138 28.91 -109.04 -12.12
CA LEU A 138 27.50 -108.66 -12.06
C LEU A 138 27.05 -108.32 -10.62
N GLN A 139 27.58 -109.04 -9.61
CA GLN A 139 27.40 -108.65 -8.20
C GLN A 139 28.06 -107.31 -7.84
N ALA A 140 29.26 -107.04 -8.37
CA ALA A 140 29.90 -105.73 -8.16
C ALA A 140 29.08 -104.58 -8.78
N LEU A 141 28.48 -104.79 -9.95
CA LEU A 141 27.64 -103.80 -10.61
C LEU A 141 26.31 -103.58 -9.85
N GLN A 142 25.70 -104.65 -9.33
CA GLN A 142 24.53 -104.54 -8.42
C GLN A 142 24.86 -103.69 -7.19
N LEU A 143 26.00 -103.95 -6.53
CA LEU A 143 26.45 -103.17 -5.37
C LEU A 143 26.67 -101.68 -5.70
N HIS A 144 27.22 -101.37 -6.88
CA HIS A 144 27.36 -99.98 -7.34
C HIS A 144 26.01 -99.30 -7.62
N ILE A 145 25.01 -100.02 -8.12
CA ILE A 145 23.64 -99.51 -8.30
C ILE A 145 22.98 -99.24 -6.95
N ASP A 146 23.12 -100.15 -5.98
CA ASP A 146 22.54 -99.99 -4.65
C ASP A 146 23.19 -98.79 -3.90
N ILE A 147 24.50 -98.57 -4.05
CA ILE A 147 25.21 -97.39 -3.55
C ILE A 147 24.74 -96.11 -4.25
N LEU A 148 24.52 -96.14 -5.57
CA LEU A 148 24.07 -94.98 -6.33
C LEU A 148 22.64 -94.58 -5.95
N HIS A 149 21.74 -95.55 -5.74
CA HIS A 149 20.39 -95.28 -5.21
C HIS A 149 20.45 -94.67 -3.81
N ALA A 150 21.24 -95.24 -2.88
CA ALA A 150 21.41 -94.66 -1.55
C ALA A 150 21.96 -93.22 -1.61
N SER A 151 22.91 -92.93 -2.51
CA SER A 151 23.44 -91.59 -2.71
C SER A 151 22.43 -90.62 -3.35
N CYS A 152 21.53 -91.09 -4.22
CA CYS A 152 20.46 -90.28 -4.79
C CYS A 152 19.37 -89.98 -3.76
N ASP A 153 18.95 -90.98 -2.99
CA ASP A 153 17.96 -90.83 -1.91
C ASP A 153 18.48 -89.88 -0.82
N GLU A 154 19.77 -89.97 -0.46
CA GLU A 154 20.42 -89.03 0.46
C GLU A 154 20.49 -87.61 -0.13
N ALA A 155 20.82 -87.46 -1.41
CA ALA A 155 20.85 -86.17 -2.08
C ALA A 155 19.45 -85.53 -2.19
N GLU A 156 18.40 -86.31 -2.47
CA GLU A 156 17.02 -85.84 -2.52
C GLU A 156 16.52 -85.42 -1.13
N ALA A 157 16.83 -86.20 -0.09
CA ALA A 157 16.53 -85.83 1.30
C ALA A 157 17.26 -84.54 1.74
N GLN A 158 18.54 -84.39 1.38
CA GLN A 158 19.29 -83.13 1.63
C GLN A 158 18.71 -81.96 0.83
N LEU A 159 18.22 -82.18 -0.39
CA LEU A 159 17.61 -81.14 -1.23
C LEU A 159 16.26 -80.69 -0.66
N ASP A 160 15.41 -81.60 -0.19
CA ASP A 160 14.14 -81.23 0.45
C ASP A 160 14.35 -80.53 1.80
N VAL A 161 15.32 -80.96 2.62
CA VAL A 161 15.67 -80.25 3.88
C VAL A 161 16.24 -78.86 3.60
N THR A 162 17.10 -78.71 2.58
CA THR A 162 17.62 -77.37 2.18
C THR A 162 16.55 -76.50 1.53
N LYS A 163 15.56 -77.08 0.86
CA LYS A 163 14.41 -76.37 0.27
C LYS A 163 13.40 -75.91 1.31
N GLU A 164 13.06 -76.74 2.31
CA GLU A 164 12.17 -76.36 3.41
C GLU A 164 12.83 -75.27 4.29
N SER A 165 14.11 -75.42 4.60
CA SER A 165 14.87 -74.39 5.34
C SER A 165 15.12 -73.12 4.51
N SER A 166 15.37 -73.23 3.20
CA SER A 166 15.45 -72.07 2.29
C SER A 166 14.11 -71.35 2.19
N LYS A 167 12.99 -72.08 2.11
CA LYS A 167 11.63 -71.50 2.11
C LYS A 167 11.36 -70.76 3.42
N ALA A 168 11.64 -71.38 4.57
CA ALA A 168 11.51 -70.73 5.87
C ALA A 168 12.39 -69.46 5.96
N LEU A 169 13.63 -69.51 5.46
CA LEU A 169 14.53 -68.36 5.41
C LEU A 169 14.03 -67.26 4.45
N LEU A 170 13.41 -67.63 3.33
CA LEU A 170 12.87 -66.68 2.33
C LEU A 170 11.56 -66.03 2.84
N GLU A 171 10.70 -66.78 3.54
CA GLU A 171 9.55 -66.22 4.26
C GLU A 171 10.02 -65.28 5.39
N HIS A 172 11.06 -65.64 6.14
CA HIS A 172 11.61 -64.77 7.19
C HIS A 172 12.27 -63.51 6.59
N ALA A 173 13.02 -63.64 5.49
CA ALA A 173 13.59 -62.51 4.77
C ALA A 173 12.51 -61.59 4.16
N GLY A 174 11.40 -62.16 3.65
CA GLY A 174 10.25 -61.39 3.17
C GLY A 174 9.54 -60.63 4.29
N ASN A 175 9.36 -61.27 5.45
CA ASN A 175 8.79 -60.59 6.62
C ASN A 175 9.71 -59.47 7.13
N VAL A 176 11.03 -59.71 7.23
CA VAL A 176 12.02 -58.68 7.60
C VAL A 176 12.08 -57.54 6.56
N ALA A 177 11.92 -57.83 5.27
CA ALA A 177 11.84 -56.80 4.23
C ALA A 177 10.58 -55.94 4.38
N ASN A 178 9.41 -56.56 4.64
CA ASN A 178 8.16 -55.84 4.89
C ASN A 178 8.22 -55.01 6.19
N GLU A 179 8.82 -55.54 7.27
CA GLU A 179 9.03 -54.80 8.51
C GLU A 179 9.98 -53.62 8.29
N LYS A 180 11.07 -53.82 7.54
CA LYS A 180 11.99 -52.76 7.13
C LYS A 180 11.26 -51.67 6.34
N GLU A 181 10.46 -52.01 5.34
CA GLU A 181 9.69 -51.04 4.55
C GLU A 181 8.69 -50.26 5.43
N GLN A 182 7.99 -50.94 6.34
CA GLN A 182 7.12 -50.26 7.31
C GLN A 182 7.89 -49.33 8.26
N VAL A 183 9.10 -49.70 8.67
CA VAL A 183 9.97 -48.85 9.51
C VAL A 183 10.51 -47.67 8.72
N GLU A 184 10.95 -47.85 7.47
CA GLU A 184 11.38 -46.76 6.58
C GLU A 184 10.22 -45.78 6.29
N ASN A 185 9.01 -46.29 6.04
CA ASN A 185 7.80 -45.46 5.91
C ASN A 185 7.47 -44.71 7.20
N LYS A 186 7.56 -45.34 8.38
CA LYS A 186 7.38 -44.67 9.68
C LYS A 186 8.45 -43.60 9.93
N ILE A 187 9.72 -43.88 9.61
CA ILE A 187 10.82 -42.90 9.70
C ILE A 187 10.57 -41.72 8.75
N SER A 188 10.11 -41.97 7.53
CA SER A 188 9.73 -40.92 6.57
C SER A 188 8.59 -40.05 7.10
N ILE A 189 7.54 -40.65 7.65
CA ILE A 189 6.42 -39.92 8.28
C ILE A 189 6.89 -39.11 9.49
N VAL A 190 7.75 -39.66 10.35
CA VAL A 190 8.31 -38.94 11.51
C VAL A 190 9.22 -37.78 11.05
N ASN A 191 10.02 -37.96 10.01
CA ASN A 191 10.86 -36.90 9.46
C ASN A 191 10.02 -35.78 8.82
N LEU A 192 8.94 -36.12 8.10
CA LEU A 192 7.99 -35.15 7.57
C LEU A 192 7.23 -34.44 8.70
N PHE A 193 6.84 -35.15 9.75
CA PHE A 193 6.20 -34.57 10.94
C PHE A 193 7.14 -33.59 11.64
N LEU A 194 8.39 -33.98 11.90
CA LEU A 194 9.39 -33.09 12.50
C LEU A 194 9.66 -31.88 11.59
N ALA A 195 9.93 -32.08 10.30
CA ALA A 195 10.17 -30.98 9.37
C ALA A 195 8.99 -30.01 9.24
N LYS A 196 7.74 -30.49 9.42
CA LYS A 196 6.54 -29.66 9.38
C LYS A 196 6.24 -28.96 10.71
N PHE A 197 6.49 -29.60 11.85
CA PHE A 197 6.05 -29.13 13.17
C PHE A 197 7.18 -28.64 14.09
N THR A 198 8.45 -28.72 13.69
CA THR A 198 9.58 -28.15 14.43
C THR A 198 10.30 -27.05 13.65
N LEU A 199 10.90 -26.13 14.39
CA LEU A 199 11.81 -25.12 13.87
C LEU A 199 13.23 -25.67 13.90
N SER A 200 14.01 -25.35 12.86
CA SER A 200 15.44 -25.62 12.84
C SER A 200 16.17 -24.75 13.85
N GLU A 201 17.35 -25.20 14.27
CA GLU A 201 18.14 -24.47 15.27
C GLU A 201 18.59 -23.07 14.79
N GLU A 202 18.72 -22.88 13.47
CA GLU A 202 18.99 -21.57 12.85
C GLU A 202 17.78 -20.64 12.88
N GLU A 203 16.58 -21.16 12.60
CA GLU A 203 15.33 -20.39 12.71
C GLU A 203 15.10 -19.95 14.17
N VAL A 204 15.28 -20.85 15.15
CA VAL A 204 15.17 -20.51 16.58
C VAL A 204 16.21 -19.45 16.98
N LYS A 205 17.48 -19.60 16.56
CA LYS A 205 18.51 -18.58 16.78
C LYS A 205 18.14 -17.23 16.15
N SER A 206 17.52 -17.22 14.96
CA SER A 206 17.07 -15.98 14.32
C SER A 206 16.00 -15.26 15.13
N LEU A 207 15.06 -15.99 15.74
CA LEU A 207 13.97 -15.43 16.54
C LEU A 207 14.45 -14.96 17.92
N THR A 208 15.27 -15.75 18.61
CA THR A 208 15.64 -15.51 20.03
C THR A 208 16.97 -14.78 20.24
N SER A 209 17.95 -14.90 19.33
CA SER A 209 19.27 -14.24 19.55
C SER A 209 19.19 -12.74 19.32
N LYS A 210 19.89 -11.97 20.16
CA LYS A 210 20.04 -10.51 20.01
C LYS A 210 21.07 -10.12 18.95
N ASP A 211 21.98 -11.04 18.58
CA ASP A 211 23.09 -10.76 17.66
C ASP A 211 22.69 -10.81 16.17
N VAL A 212 21.55 -11.45 15.85
CA VAL A 212 21.05 -11.59 14.47
C VAL A 212 20.11 -10.43 14.16
N HIS A 213 20.49 -9.56 13.23
CA HIS A 213 19.66 -8.44 12.78
C HIS A 213 18.31 -8.88 12.17
N ILE A 214 17.30 -8.02 12.30
CA ILE A 214 15.99 -8.24 11.68
C ILE A 214 16.10 -8.09 10.16
N GLY A 215 15.57 -9.06 9.43
CA GLY A 215 15.61 -9.11 7.98
C GLY A 215 14.75 -10.26 7.46
N LYS A 216 14.87 -10.55 6.15
CA LYS A 216 13.98 -11.51 5.49
C LYS A 216 13.93 -12.89 6.18
N ALA A 217 15.07 -13.45 6.55
CA ALA A 217 15.15 -14.76 7.21
C ALA A 217 14.39 -14.81 8.55
N PHE A 218 14.37 -13.70 9.31
CA PHE A 218 13.62 -13.59 10.55
C PHE A 218 12.10 -13.55 10.29
N PHE A 219 11.65 -12.79 9.28
CA PHE A 219 10.23 -12.76 8.89
C PHE A 219 9.76 -14.11 8.32
N ASP A 220 10.58 -14.77 7.49
CA ASP A 220 10.31 -16.10 6.95
C ASP A 220 10.21 -17.16 8.08
N ALA A 221 11.09 -17.09 9.09
CA ALA A 221 11.04 -17.96 10.28
C ALA A 221 9.81 -17.69 11.17
N MET A 222 9.42 -16.43 11.32
CA MET A 222 8.19 -16.03 12.04
C MET A 222 6.94 -16.55 11.32
N ASP A 223 6.87 -16.41 9.99
CA ASP A 223 5.76 -16.93 9.17
C ASP A 223 5.67 -18.46 9.24
N LYS A 224 6.81 -19.15 9.25
CA LYS A 224 6.85 -20.60 9.49
C LYS A 224 6.33 -20.95 10.89
N THR A 225 6.69 -20.18 11.92
CA THR A 225 6.23 -20.40 13.30
C THR A 225 4.71 -20.21 13.43
N GLU A 226 4.14 -19.21 12.77
CA GLU A 226 2.67 -19.03 12.73
C GLU A 226 2.00 -20.19 12.00
N ARG A 227 2.51 -20.63 10.83
CA ARG A 227 1.98 -21.80 10.10
C ARG A 227 2.03 -23.09 10.93
N ILE A 228 3.13 -23.34 11.65
CA ILE A 228 3.25 -24.50 12.57
C ILE A 228 2.12 -24.46 13.61
N ARG A 229 1.83 -23.28 14.17
CA ARG A 229 0.80 -23.11 15.20
C ARG A 229 -0.61 -23.33 14.64
N ASP A 230 -0.87 -22.86 13.43
CA ASP A 230 -2.16 -23.03 12.75
C ASP A 230 -2.37 -24.50 12.30
N ASP A 231 -1.31 -25.16 11.78
CA ASP A 231 -1.31 -26.61 11.52
C ASP A 231 -1.52 -27.43 12.79
N CYS A 232 -0.96 -27.02 13.94
CA CYS A 232 -1.20 -27.65 15.24
C CYS A 232 -2.64 -27.45 15.74
N MET A 233 -3.25 -26.28 15.50
CA MET A 233 -4.66 -26.03 15.79
C MET A 233 -5.58 -26.97 15.00
N ILE A 234 -5.25 -27.22 13.72
CA ILE A 234 -5.97 -28.21 12.89
C ILE A 234 -5.76 -29.63 13.46
N LEU A 235 -4.53 -29.99 13.84
CA LEU A 235 -4.22 -31.31 14.44
C LEU A 235 -5.01 -31.58 15.74
N MET A 236 -5.14 -30.58 16.62
CA MET A 236 -5.93 -30.68 17.86
C MET A 236 -7.45 -30.69 17.63
N SER A 237 -7.91 -30.30 16.44
CA SER A 237 -9.33 -30.29 16.08
C SER A 237 -9.82 -31.66 15.53
N GLY A 238 -8.95 -32.67 15.50
CA GLY A 238 -9.27 -34.04 15.08
C GLY A 238 -10.04 -34.86 16.13
N GLU A 239 -10.50 -36.05 15.72
CA GLU A 239 -11.43 -36.91 16.48
C GLU A 239 -10.91 -37.40 17.85
N GLU A 240 -9.60 -37.39 18.09
CA GLU A 240 -8.98 -37.86 19.34
C GLU A 240 -8.76 -36.76 20.41
N GLY A 241 -9.10 -35.50 20.11
CA GLY A 241 -8.95 -34.37 21.03
C GLY A 241 -7.52 -33.83 21.19
N PRO A 242 -7.27 -32.91 22.15
CA PRO A 242 -6.00 -32.19 22.24
C PRO A 242 -4.86 -33.10 22.69
N THR A 243 -4.03 -33.51 21.73
CA THR A 243 -2.84 -34.33 21.96
C THR A 243 -1.79 -33.54 22.75
N LYS A 244 -1.18 -34.15 23.77
CA LYS A 244 -0.14 -33.50 24.61
C LYS A 244 0.98 -32.86 23.78
N VAL A 245 1.45 -33.58 22.75
CA VAL A 245 2.50 -33.09 21.83
C VAL A 245 2.09 -31.80 21.10
N GLY A 246 0.81 -31.67 20.72
CA GLY A 246 0.29 -30.45 20.09
C GLY A 246 0.29 -29.26 21.05
N LEU A 247 -0.09 -29.48 22.32
CA LEU A 247 -0.01 -28.46 23.38
C LEU A 247 1.43 -28.03 23.67
N ASP A 248 2.37 -28.98 23.74
CA ASP A 248 3.79 -28.71 23.96
C ASP A 248 4.40 -27.90 22.79
N ILE A 249 4.06 -28.23 21.54
CA ILE A 249 4.48 -27.46 20.34
C ILE A 249 3.87 -26.05 20.34
N ILE A 250 2.58 -25.90 20.66
CA ILE A 250 1.92 -24.58 20.71
C ILE A 250 2.52 -23.71 21.82
N SER A 251 2.85 -24.28 22.98
CA SER A 251 3.53 -23.57 24.08
C SER A 251 4.91 -23.07 23.65
N ASN A 252 5.73 -23.95 23.08
CA ASN A 252 7.08 -23.61 22.61
C ASN A 252 7.07 -22.58 21.47
N THR A 253 6.22 -22.77 20.45
CA THR A 253 6.08 -21.81 19.34
C THR A 253 5.52 -20.47 19.80
N SER A 254 4.62 -20.43 20.79
CA SER A 254 4.15 -19.18 21.39
C SER A 254 5.30 -18.43 22.10
N THR A 255 6.16 -19.14 22.83
CA THR A 255 7.35 -18.55 23.47
C THR A 255 8.33 -17.97 22.44
N HIS A 256 8.56 -18.67 21.31
CA HIS A 256 9.39 -18.15 20.22
C HIS A 256 8.78 -16.94 19.51
N LEU A 257 7.45 -16.92 19.30
CA LEU A 257 6.75 -15.75 18.77
C LEU A 257 6.82 -14.57 19.73
N GLU A 258 6.67 -14.79 21.03
CA GLU A 258 6.77 -13.75 22.06
C GLU A 258 8.15 -13.07 22.03
N ALA A 259 9.22 -13.86 22.08
CA ALA A 259 10.59 -13.37 21.94
C ALA A 259 10.84 -12.65 20.60
N ALA A 260 10.22 -13.13 19.51
CA ALA A 260 10.29 -12.46 18.21
C ALA A 260 9.57 -11.09 18.23
N TYR A 261 8.39 -10.99 18.83
CA TYR A 261 7.68 -9.72 18.98
C TYR A 261 8.46 -8.73 19.86
N GLU A 262 8.99 -9.15 21.01
CA GLU A 262 9.87 -8.32 21.86
C GLU A 262 11.11 -7.80 21.10
N LYS A 263 11.71 -8.67 20.27
CA LYS A 263 12.84 -8.31 19.42
C LYS A 263 12.46 -7.28 18.35
N ILE A 264 11.29 -7.42 17.72
CA ILE A 264 10.76 -6.42 16.77
C ILE A 264 10.55 -5.08 17.49
N VAL A 265 9.89 -5.05 18.65
CA VAL A 265 9.66 -3.80 19.43
C VAL A 265 10.99 -3.14 19.79
N SER A 266 11.95 -3.93 20.31
CA SER A 266 13.27 -3.42 20.71
C SER A 266 14.03 -2.80 19.54
N TRP A 267 13.99 -3.42 18.36
CA TRP A 267 14.63 -2.90 17.15
C TRP A 267 13.89 -1.68 16.59
N CYS A 268 12.56 -1.74 16.44
CA CYS A 268 11.76 -0.59 15.99
C CYS A 268 12.00 0.64 16.88
N SER A 269 11.99 0.44 18.20
CA SER A 269 12.29 1.48 19.20
C SER A 269 13.68 2.10 19.01
N TYR A 270 14.70 1.28 18.77
CA TYR A 270 16.06 1.76 18.51
C TYR A 270 16.14 2.59 17.22
N GLU A 271 15.59 2.09 16.11
CA GLU A 271 15.56 2.80 14.83
C GLU A 271 14.76 4.12 14.92
N PHE A 272 13.61 4.11 15.60
CA PHE A 272 12.80 5.31 15.83
C PHE A 272 13.53 6.38 16.65
N GLN A 273 14.35 5.99 17.63
CA GLN A 273 15.22 6.92 18.36
C GLN A 273 16.32 7.52 17.46
N GLN A 274 16.85 6.74 16.52
CA GLN A 274 17.88 7.18 15.58
C GLN A 274 17.33 8.13 14.51
N MET A 275 16.08 7.96 14.08
CA MET A 275 15.35 8.87 13.18
C MET A 275 15.15 10.30 13.72
N GLY A 276 15.49 10.57 14.98
CA GLY A 276 15.57 11.94 15.52
C GLY A 276 16.84 12.69 15.14
N ARG A 277 17.87 11.99 14.62
CA ARG A 277 19.22 12.53 14.36
C ARG A 277 19.50 12.78 12.89
N GLU A 278 18.83 12.04 12.00
CA GLU A 278 19.05 12.13 10.55
C GLU A 278 18.07 13.10 9.88
N PRO A 279 18.53 13.89 8.89
CA PRO A 279 17.68 14.86 8.20
C PRO A 279 16.77 14.24 7.12
N GLN A 280 16.94 12.95 6.81
CA GLN A 280 16.20 12.23 5.78
C GLN A 280 15.31 11.16 6.44
N LEU A 281 14.02 11.19 6.11
CA LEU A 281 13.00 10.29 6.68
C LEU A 281 12.75 9.09 5.76
N GLU A 282 13.72 8.20 5.66
CA GLU A 282 13.59 7.00 4.83
C GLU A 282 13.03 5.81 5.63
N VAL A 283 11.86 5.33 5.22
CA VAL A 283 11.27 4.11 5.78
C VAL A 283 11.78 2.89 5.01
N GLY A 284 12.73 2.17 5.61
CA GLY A 284 13.23 0.90 5.09
C GLY A 284 12.14 -0.17 4.98
N THR A 285 12.32 -1.12 4.06
CA THR A 285 11.35 -2.22 3.84
C THR A 285 11.21 -3.12 5.06
N THR A 286 12.29 -3.31 5.82
CA THR A 286 12.30 -4.03 7.11
C THR A 286 11.43 -3.34 8.15
N MET A 287 11.51 -2.01 8.25
CA MET A 287 10.70 -1.22 9.19
C MET A 287 9.21 -1.35 8.89
N ARG A 288 8.82 -1.20 7.62
CA ARG A 288 7.43 -1.34 7.18
C ARG A 288 6.86 -2.73 7.47
N GLU A 289 7.64 -3.78 7.22
CA GLU A 289 7.20 -5.16 7.51
C GLU A 289 7.14 -5.42 9.03
N SER A 290 8.14 -4.98 9.81
CA SER A 290 8.10 -5.01 11.27
C SER A 290 6.85 -4.34 11.85
N VAL A 291 6.51 -3.13 11.39
CA VAL A 291 5.28 -2.43 11.81
C VAL A 291 4.03 -3.19 11.36
N ARG A 292 3.99 -3.74 10.13
CA ARG A 292 2.89 -4.61 9.67
C ARG A 292 2.69 -5.82 10.59
N ARG A 293 3.77 -6.49 11.04
CA ARG A 293 3.69 -7.60 12.00
C ARG A 293 3.18 -7.16 13.37
N LEU A 294 3.66 -6.04 13.89
CA LEU A 294 3.24 -5.49 15.19
C LEU A 294 1.74 -5.16 15.25
N ARG A 295 1.06 -4.90 14.12
CA ARG A 295 -0.42 -4.70 14.10
C ARG A 295 -1.20 -5.86 14.72
N LYS A 296 -0.66 -7.09 14.72
CA LYS A 296 -1.29 -8.26 15.38
C LYS A 296 -1.28 -8.18 16.92
N ARG A 297 -0.46 -7.30 17.50
CA ARG A 297 -0.34 -7.06 18.96
C ARG A 297 -0.33 -5.53 19.21
N PRO A 298 -1.49 -4.85 19.23
CA PRO A 298 -1.57 -3.40 19.24
C PRO A 298 -0.91 -2.73 20.46
N GLU A 299 -0.86 -3.39 21.62
CA GLU A 299 -0.17 -2.87 22.82
C GLU A 299 1.32 -2.63 22.57
N LEU A 300 1.99 -3.61 21.94
CA LEU A 300 3.41 -3.54 21.57
C LEU A 300 3.68 -2.52 20.45
N LEU A 301 2.73 -2.37 19.52
CA LEU A 301 2.79 -1.33 18.50
C LEU A 301 2.70 0.06 19.13
N ASN A 302 1.77 0.27 20.07
CA ASN A 302 1.56 1.55 20.76
C ASN A 302 2.78 1.96 21.59
N GLU A 303 3.49 1.02 22.22
CA GLU A 303 4.75 1.31 22.92
C GLU A 303 5.82 1.85 21.95
N ALA A 304 6.04 1.17 20.82
CA ALA A 304 7.02 1.61 19.82
C ALA A 304 6.62 2.95 19.15
N LEU A 305 5.33 3.13 18.85
CA LEU A 305 4.78 4.37 18.32
C LEU A 305 4.88 5.53 19.33
N GLY A 306 4.76 5.25 20.63
CA GLY A 306 5.01 6.22 21.70
C GLY A 306 6.44 6.77 21.65
N GLN A 307 7.45 5.90 21.54
CA GLN A 307 8.85 6.30 21.42
C GLN A 307 9.14 7.06 20.12
N LEU A 308 8.51 6.66 19.01
CA LEU A 308 8.54 7.42 17.76
C LEU A 308 8.00 8.84 17.99
N SER A 309 6.82 8.97 18.59
CA SER A 309 6.17 10.27 18.81
C SER A 309 7.04 11.22 19.64
N GLU A 310 7.65 10.74 20.74
CA GLU A 310 8.53 11.56 21.58
C GLU A 310 9.80 12.01 20.83
N THR A 311 10.40 11.09 20.06
CA THR A 311 11.60 11.38 19.27
C THR A 311 11.31 12.38 18.16
N ARG A 312 10.27 12.14 17.35
CA ARG A 312 9.84 13.03 16.25
C ARG A 312 9.48 14.42 16.78
N GLN A 313 8.70 14.50 17.85
CA GLN A 313 8.32 15.77 18.48
C GLN A 313 9.52 16.58 18.96
N THR A 314 10.55 15.92 19.49
CA THR A 314 11.78 16.58 19.98
C THR A 314 12.70 16.98 18.81
N ALA A 315 12.75 16.17 17.75
CA ALA A 315 13.49 16.47 16.52
C ALA A 315 12.87 17.63 15.73
N LEU A 316 11.54 17.64 15.55
CA LEU A 316 10.82 18.75 14.89
C LEU A 316 10.97 20.07 15.64
N LEU A 317 10.85 20.06 16.98
CA LEU A 317 11.13 21.25 17.80
C LEU A 317 12.57 21.76 17.58
N SER A 318 13.54 20.86 17.62
CA SER A 318 14.96 21.21 17.47
C SER A 318 15.27 21.74 16.07
N SER A 319 14.66 21.14 15.05
CA SER A 319 14.75 21.56 13.64
C SER A 319 14.12 22.94 13.42
N PHE A 320 12.96 23.21 14.04
CA PHE A 320 12.33 24.54 13.99
C PHE A 320 13.20 25.61 14.65
N ILE A 321 13.73 25.35 15.85
CA ILE A 321 14.62 26.28 16.53
C ILE A 321 15.90 26.50 15.72
N ALA A 322 16.43 25.46 15.07
CA ALA A 322 17.57 25.60 14.15
C ALA A 322 17.22 26.44 12.91
N ALA A 323 16.07 26.23 12.27
CA ALA A 323 15.62 27.03 11.12
C ALA A 323 15.42 28.51 11.49
N LEU A 324 14.92 28.79 12.69
CA LEU A 324 14.77 30.15 13.24
C LEU A 324 16.12 30.82 13.51
N THR A 325 17.05 30.15 14.21
CA THR A 325 18.26 30.75 14.78
C THR A 325 19.54 30.56 13.96
N ARG A 326 19.64 29.48 13.18
CA ARG A 326 20.84 29.09 12.40
C ARG A 326 20.58 29.02 10.89
N GLY A 327 19.34 28.79 10.47
CA GLY A 327 18.98 28.54 9.08
C GLY A 327 19.30 27.11 8.63
N GLY A 328 19.33 26.90 7.31
CA GLY A 328 19.61 25.60 6.71
C GLY A 328 21.10 25.19 6.74
N PRO A 329 21.43 23.95 6.32
CA PRO A 329 22.81 23.48 6.27
C PRO A 329 23.65 24.37 5.35
N SER A 330 24.78 24.88 5.87
CA SER A 330 25.61 25.95 5.27
C SER A 330 25.09 27.38 5.39
N GLY A 331 24.09 27.65 6.25
CA GLY A 331 23.52 28.98 6.47
C GLY A 331 22.56 29.45 5.37
N LEU A 332 22.13 28.53 4.50
CA LEU A 332 21.16 28.74 3.42
C LEU A 332 20.05 27.66 3.52
N PRO A 333 18.76 28.03 3.52
CA PRO A 333 18.22 29.39 3.68
C PRO A 333 18.70 30.05 4.98
N ARG A 334 18.71 31.39 4.99
CA ARG A 334 19.14 32.18 6.16
C ARG A 334 18.21 31.96 7.35
N PRO A 335 18.69 32.12 8.60
CA PRO A 335 17.83 32.06 9.79
C PRO A 335 16.61 32.97 9.69
N ILE A 336 15.43 32.44 9.98
CA ILE A 336 14.16 33.16 9.86
C ILE A 336 14.11 34.39 10.79
N GLU A 337 14.78 34.35 11.95
CA GLU A 337 14.85 35.48 12.88
C GLU A 337 15.54 36.73 12.30
N LEU A 338 16.34 36.61 11.22
CA LEU A 338 16.88 37.77 10.51
C LEU A 338 15.80 38.59 9.79
N HIS A 339 14.65 37.99 9.50
CA HIS A 339 13.50 38.67 8.89
C HIS A 339 12.55 39.30 9.93
N ALA A 340 12.86 39.27 11.23
CA ALA A 340 11.99 39.81 12.29
C ALA A 340 11.67 41.33 12.16
N HIS A 341 12.39 42.06 11.31
CA HIS A 341 12.11 43.46 10.95
C HIS A 341 10.97 43.62 9.92
N ASP A 342 10.61 42.54 9.22
CA ASP A 342 9.46 42.44 8.32
C ASP A 342 8.46 41.43 8.93
N PRO A 343 7.43 41.93 9.65
CA PRO A 343 6.47 41.09 10.36
C PRO A 343 5.71 40.10 9.48
N ILE A 344 5.38 40.50 8.24
CA ILE A 344 4.62 39.66 7.30
C ILE A 344 5.49 38.51 6.83
N ARG A 345 6.73 38.81 6.43
CA ARG A 345 7.69 37.79 6.03
C ARG A 345 8.08 36.87 7.19
N TYR A 346 8.32 37.41 8.38
CA TYR A 346 8.70 36.61 9.55
C TYR A 346 7.61 35.62 9.95
N VAL A 347 6.35 36.05 10.01
CA VAL A 347 5.21 35.15 10.28
C VAL A 347 4.98 34.19 9.11
N GLY A 348 5.10 34.66 7.87
CA GLY A 348 4.97 33.83 6.66
C GLY A 348 6.01 32.71 6.57
N ASP A 349 7.29 33.02 6.77
CA ASP A 349 8.39 32.06 6.77
C ASP A 349 8.22 31.01 7.89
N MET A 350 7.76 31.41 9.08
CA MET A 350 7.44 30.47 10.17
C MET A 350 6.28 29.52 9.79
N LEU A 351 5.17 30.04 9.25
CA LEU A 351 4.01 29.24 8.88
C LEU A 351 4.31 28.33 7.67
N ALA A 352 5.08 28.81 6.70
CA ALA A 352 5.55 28.04 5.56
C ALA A 352 6.45 26.87 5.99
N TRP A 353 7.38 27.11 6.93
CA TRP A 353 8.22 26.04 7.49
C TRP A 353 7.38 24.99 8.21
N VAL A 354 6.41 25.40 9.03
CA VAL A 354 5.49 24.49 9.74
C VAL A 354 4.67 23.68 8.74
N HIS A 355 4.18 24.29 7.66
CA HIS A 355 3.42 23.60 6.61
C HIS A 355 4.27 22.55 5.88
N GLN A 356 5.51 22.87 5.55
CA GLN A 356 6.46 21.94 4.92
C GLN A 356 6.82 20.78 5.87
N GLY A 357 7.08 21.07 7.15
CA GLY A 357 7.37 20.05 8.16
C GLY A 357 6.23 19.06 8.34
N ILE A 358 4.99 19.54 8.31
CA ILE A 358 3.77 18.72 8.43
C ILE A 358 3.53 17.86 7.20
N ALA A 359 3.79 18.39 6.01
CA ALA A 359 3.73 17.60 4.78
C ALA A 359 4.77 16.46 4.79
N ALA A 360 6.00 16.75 5.22
CA ALA A 360 7.08 15.76 5.33
C ALA A 360 6.82 14.70 6.41
N GLU A 361 6.37 15.10 7.60
CA GLU A 361 6.03 14.17 8.69
C GLU A 361 4.88 13.24 8.27
N ARG A 362 3.89 13.77 7.56
CA ARG A 362 2.77 12.97 7.07
C ARG A 362 3.18 12.01 5.95
N GLU A 363 4.04 12.42 5.00
CA GLU A 363 4.57 11.50 3.98
C GLU A 363 5.37 10.35 4.64
N PHE A 364 6.14 10.66 5.67
CA PHE A 364 6.87 9.68 6.47
C PHE A 364 5.92 8.66 7.13
N LEU A 365 4.87 9.12 7.81
CA LEU A 365 3.88 8.23 8.43
C LEU A 365 3.07 7.42 7.40
N GLU A 366 2.65 8.03 6.28
CA GLU A 366 1.98 7.32 5.18
C GLU A 366 2.90 6.26 4.53
N SER A 367 4.22 6.46 4.55
CA SER A 367 5.24 5.49 4.13
C SER A 367 5.46 4.35 5.15
N LEU A 368 5.30 4.65 6.45
CA LEU A 368 5.41 3.69 7.56
C LEU A 368 4.24 2.70 7.56
N PHE A 369 3.02 3.17 7.34
CA PHE A 369 1.80 2.34 7.32
C PHE A 369 1.47 1.73 5.93
N ASP A 370 2.27 1.99 4.90
CA ASP A 370 2.09 1.51 3.51
C ASP A 370 0.82 2.04 2.81
N LEU A 371 0.33 3.21 3.24
CA LEU A 371 -0.90 3.82 2.70
C LEU A 371 -0.70 4.52 1.34
N ARG A 372 0.53 4.48 0.79
CA ARG A 372 0.91 5.06 -0.52
C ARG A 372 0.08 4.54 -1.72
N GLY A 373 -0.74 3.49 -1.53
CA GLY A 373 -1.73 3.05 -2.51
C GLY A 373 -2.80 4.10 -2.83
N HIS A 374 -3.14 4.99 -1.89
CA HIS A 374 -4.01 6.14 -2.15
C HIS A 374 -3.18 7.31 -2.71
N ARG A 375 -2.99 7.34 -4.04
CA ARG A 375 -2.38 8.47 -4.78
C ARG A 375 -3.26 9.74 -4.71
N ARG A 376 -3.34 10.38 -3.55
CA ARG A 376 -3.88 11.73 -3.38
C ARG A 376 -2.79 12.77 -3.64
N MET A 377 -3.13 13.87 -4.32
CA MET A 377 -2.19 14.98 -4.52
C MET A 377 -1.98 15.75 -3.22
N VAL A 378 -0.75 16.20 -2.97
CA VAL A 378 -0.45 17.10 -1.84
C VAL A 378 -1.30 18.37 -1.98
N GLY A 379 -2.13 18.65 -0.97
CA GLY A 379 -3.04 19.80 -0.95
C GLY A 379 -4.51 19.51 -1.32
N SER A 380 -4.89 18.28 -1.69
CA SER A 380 -6.32 17.93 -1.83
C SER A 380 -7.04 18.00 -0.47
N VAL A 381 -8.23 18.61 -0.43
CA VAL A 381 -9.10 18.60 0.76
C VAL A 381 -9.34 17.16 1.22
N ARG A 382 -9.17 16.90 2.52
CA ARG A 382 -9.39 15.57 3.10
C ARG A 382 -10.80 15.47 3.66
N ASP A 383 -11.49 14.41 3.27
CA ASP A 383 -12.70 13.95 3.96
C ASP A 383 -12.28 13.16 5.20
N PHE A 384 -12.80 13.56 6.36
CA PHE A 384 -12.54 12.92 7.66
C PHE A 384 -13.70 12.03 8.12
N SER A 385 -14.73 11.82 7.28
CA SER A 385 -15.95 11.07 7.65
C SER A 385 -15.81 9.55 7.60
N SER A 386 -14.82 9.02 6.87
CA SER A 386 -14.57 7.57 6.72
C SER A 386 -13.11 7.20 7.00
N MET A 387 -12.69 7.29 8.26
CA MET A 387 -11.31 7.00 8.67
C MET A 387 -11.05 5.49 8.79
N SER A 388 -9.92 5.03 8.25
CA SER A 388 -9.34 3.71 8.60
C SER A 388 -8.61 3.79 9.94
N GLU A 389 -8.42 2.65 10.62
CA GLU A 389 -7.63 2.57 11.87
C GLU A 389 -6.22 3.18 11.68
N GLU A 390 -5.59 3.00 10.51
CA GLU A 390 -4.30 3.61 10.21
C GLU A 390 -4.37 5.13 9.99
N GLU A 391 -5.48 5.66 9.45
CA GLU A 391 -5.63 7.12 9.32
C GLU A 391 -5.85 7.77 10.70
N GLU A 392 -6.46 7.06 11.65
CA GLU A 392 -6.57 7.48 13.05
C GLU A 392 -5.20 7.49 13.75
N TRP A 393 -4.41 6.42 13.66
CA TRP A 393 -3.04 6.42 14.20
C TRP A 393 -2.17 7.53 13.60
N ILE A 394 -2.28 7.79 12.29
CA ILE A 394 -1.56 8.90 11.66
C ILE A 394 -2.03 10.25 12.21
N ARG A 395 -3.34 10.45 12.41
CA ARG A 395 -3.89 11.69 12.99
C ARG A 395 -3.32 11.94 14.40
N GLU A 396 -3.31 10.92 15.25
CA GLU A 396 -2.81 11.02 16.63
C GLU A 396 -1.28 11.25 16.68
N LEU A 397 -0.52 10.53 15.86
CA LEU A 397 0.94 10.71 15.78
C LEU A 397 1.32 12.09 15.24
N MET A 398 0.56 12.63 14.26
CA MET A 398 0.77 13.99 13.76
C MET A 398 0.49 15.06 14.83
N ASP A 399 -0.59 14.92 15.60
CA ASP A 399 -0.90 15.82 16.71
C ASP A 399 0.19 15.79 17.80
N LEU A 400 0.67 14.60 18.16
CA LEU A 400 1.77 14.43 19.11
C LEU A 400 3.07 15.03 18.58
N ALA A 401 3.44 14.76 17.33
CA ALA A 401 4.68 15.26 16.71
C ALA A 401 4.75 16.80 16.69
N VAL A 402 3.63 17.49 16.48
CA VAL A 402 3.59 18.96 16.40
C VAL A 402 3.40 19.62 17.78
N ALA A 403 2.97 18.91 18.83
CA ALA A 403 2.57 19.52 20.09
C ALA A 403 3.63 20.40 20.79
N LYS A 404 4.92 19.98 20.86
CA LYS A 404 6.00 20.83 21.42
C LYS A 404 6.31 22.07 20.54
N LEU A 405 6.01 22.03 19.24
CA LEU A 405 6.25 23.10 18.27
C LEU A 405 5.20 24.23 18.39
N CYS A 406 3.96 23.89 18.74
CA CYS A 406 2.86 24.86 18.90
C CYS A 406 3.20 26.02 19.86
N VAL A 407 3.86 25.73 21.00
CA VAL A 407 4.17 26.73 22.03
C VAL A 407 5.16 27.82 21.54
N PRO A 408 6.38 27.49 21.06
CA PRO A 408 7.31 28.51 20.57
C PRO A 408 6.82 29.23 19.30
N LEU A 409 6.03 28.58 18.45
CA LEU A 409 5.34 29.22 17.33
C LEU A 409 4.36 30.28 17.84
N LYS A 410 3.47 29.90 18.75
CA LYS A 410 2.47 30.80 19.36
C LYS A 410 3.12 32.00 20.03
N VAL A 411 4.14 31.79 20.86
CA VAL A 411 4.83 32.89 21.55
C VAL A 411 5.46 33.88 20.57
N ARG A 412 6.20 33.40 19.55
CA ARG A 412 6.86 34.28 18.56
C ARG A 412 5.85 35.06 17.70
N VAL A 413 4.79 34.41 17.22
CA VAL A 413 3.76 35.08 16.42
C VAL A 413 2.97 36.08 17.28
N GLN A 414 2.56 35.70 18.50
CA GLN A 414 1.87 36.64 19.41
C GLN A 414 2.75 37.83 19.81
N GLN A 415 4.05 37.64 20.01
CA GLN A 415 4.99 38.73 20.25
C GLN A 415 5.06 39.66 19.04
N THR A 416 5.15 39.10 17.82
CA THR A 416 5.19 39.87 16.57
C THR A 416 3.92 40.68 16.38
N ILE A 417 2.74 40.09 16.63
CA ILE A 417 1.44 40.79 16.57
C ILE A 417 1.39 41.94 17.58
N ARG A 418 1.76 41.69 18.84
CA ARG A 418 1.71 42.69 19.93
C ARG A 418 2.66 43.86 19.74
N SER A 419 3.73 43.69 18.96
CA SER A 419 4.67 44.78 18.64
C SER A 419 4.25 45.60 17.41
N GLN A 420 3.10 45.33 16.78
CA GLN A 420 2.62 46.12 15.65
C GLN A 420 1.79 47.31 16.09
N GLU A 421 2.27 48.51 15.76
CA GLU A 421 1.54 49.77 15.94
C GLU A 421 0.62 50.08 14.75
N SER A 422 0.95 49.57 13.55
CA SER A 422 0.18 49.82 12.32
C SER A 422 -1.03 48.89 12.20
N SER A 423 -2.23 49.47 12.15
CA SER A 423 -3.49 48.76 11.89
C SER A 423 -3.46 47.96 10.57
N ILE A 424 -2.91 48.53 9.51
CA ILE A 424 -2.74 47.89 8.19
C ILE A 424 -1.85 46.65 8.28
N MET A 425 -0.73 46.71 9.02
CA MET A 425 0.17 45.57 9.18
C MET A 425 -0.46 44.47 10.03
N SER A 426 -1.13 44.82 11.13
CA SER A 426 -1.89 43.87 11.95
C SER A 426 -2.96 43.15 11.14
N PHE A 427 -3.67 43.84 10.25
CA PHE A 427 -4.66 43.25 9.35
C PHE A 427 -4.04 42.30 8.31
N LYS A 428 -2.92 42.69 7.68
CA LYS A 428 -2.18 41.82 6.75
C LYS A 428 -1.70 40.53 7.42
N ILE A 429 -1.22 40.62 8.66
CA ILE A 429 -0.81 39.45 9.46
C ILE A 429 -2.02 38.58 9.83
N ALA A 430 -3.17 39.16 10.19
CA ALA A 430 -4.40 38.41 10.49
C ALA A 430 -4.89 37.61 9.27
N ASN A 431 -4.92 38.23 8.07
CA ASN A 431 -5.30 37.55 6.84
C ASN A 431 -4.32 36.42 6.45
N LEU A 432 -3.01 36.64 6.64
CA LEU A 432 -1.98 35.62 6.42
C LEU A 432 -2.17 34.42 7.36
N LEU A 433 -2.47 34.67 8.63
CA LEU A 433 -2.74 33.64 9.63
C LEU A 433 -4.03 32.87 9.29
N GLN A 434 -5.10 33.56 8.90
CA GLN A 434 -6.36 32.96 8.45
C GLN A 434 -6.14 32.01 7.26
N PHE A 435 -5.37 32.44 6.24
CA PHE A 435 -5.04 31.62 5.08
C PHE A 435 -4.30 30.32 5.47
N TYR A 436 -3.28 30.43 6.30
CA TYR A 436 -2.55 29.24 6.77
C TYR A 436 -3.39 28.38 7.71
N MET A 437 -4.22 28.96 8.58
CA MET A 437 -5.14 28.21 9.44
C MET A 437 -6.09 27.35 8.60
N LEU A 438 -6.76 27.93 7.59
CA LEU A 438 -7.64 27.19 6.68
C LEU A 438 -6.89 26.08 5.92
N THR A 439 -5.65 26.35 5.50
CA THR A 439 -4.80 25.36 4.81
C THR A 439 -4.40 24.20 5.73
N MET A 440 -4.13 24.47 7.00
CA MET A 440 -3.78 23.45 8.01
C MET A 440 -5.00 22.63 8.43
N VAL A 441 -6.16 23.27 8.62
CA VAL A 441 -7.44 22.61 8.87
C VAL A 441 -7.76 21.62 7.73
N ARG A 442 -7.60 22.03 6.46
CA ARG A 442 -7.80 21.15 5.30
C ARG A 442 -6.83 19.96 5.21
N THR A 443 -5.67 20.01 5.89
CA THR A 443 -4.63 18.96 5.80
C THR A 443 -4.56 18.03 7.01
N ILE A 444 -4.82 18.52 8.23
CA ILE A 444 -4.72 17.77 9.50
C ILE A 444 -6.11 17.58 10.16
N GLY A 445 -7.06 18.47 9.89
CA GLY A 445 -8.41 18.48 10.47
C GLY A 445 -8.59 19.57 11.52
N GLU A 446 -9.85 19.89 11.83
CA GLU A 446 -10.22 20.94 12.81
C GLU A 446 -9.86 20.56 14.25
N GLY A 447 -9.96 19.27 14.60
CA GLY A 447 -9.70 18.76 15.94
C GLY A 447 -8.24 18.88 16.40
N ALA A 448 -7.31 19.05 15.46
CA ALA A 448 -5.87 19.02 15.70
C ALA A 448 -5.39 20.15 16.62
N LEU A 449 -4.35 19.88 17.43
CA LEU A 449 -3.79 20.84 18.38
C LEU A 449 -3.18 22.06 17.65
N LEU A 450 -2.55 21.85 16.49
CA LEU A 450 -2.06 22.96 15.67
C LEU A 450 -3.21 23.82 15.13
N SER A 451 -4.28 23.21 14.62
CA SER A 451 -5.44 23.93 14.07
C SER A 451 -6.06 24.85 15.13
N LYS A 452 -6.23 24.34 16.36
CA LYS A 452 -6.66 25.13 17.53
C LYS A 452 -5.66 26.24 17.88
N THR A 453 -4.36 25.94 17.89
CA THR A 453 -3.30 26.91 18.17
C THR A 453 -3.29 28.06 17.14
N LEU A 454 -3.44 27.74 15.86
CA LEU A 454 -3.50 28.73 14.77
C LEU A 454 -4.78 29.57 14.84
N ASN A 455 -5.91 28.95 15.16
CA ASN A 455 -7.16 29.68 15.40
C ASN A 455 -6.99 30.70 16.53
N GLU A 456 -6.49 30.30 17.70
CA GLU A 456 -6.21 31.20 18.84
C GLU A 456 -5.26 32.36 18.50
N ILE A 457 -4.25 32.12 17.65
CA ILE A 457 -3.31 33.17 17.21
C ILE A 457 -3.97 34.11 16.19
N THR A 458 -4.79 33.59 15.28
CA THR A 458 -5.56 34.36 14.30
C THR A 458 -6.57 35.27 15.00
N ASP A 459 -7.28 34.72 15.98
CA ASP A 459 -8.17 35.44 16.89
C ASP A 459 -7.45 36.59 17.62
N ALA A 460 -6.23 36.34 18.10
CA ALA A 460 -5.40 37.35 18.75
C ALA A 460 -4.93 38.44 17.76
N ALA A 461 -4.63 38.08 16.51
CA ALA A 461 -4.28 39.03 15.45
C ALA A 461 -5.45 39.96 15.11
N TYR A 462 -6.66 39.40 14.92
CA TYR A 462 -7.87 40.21 14.71
C TYR A 462 -8.17 41.10 15.90
N LYS A 463 -8.06 40.61 17.15
CA LYS A 463 -8.27 41.44 18.36
C LYS A 463 -7.32 42.64 18.40
N VAL A 464 -6.03 42.45 18.12
CA VAL A 464 -5.05 43.54 18.06
C VAL A 464 -5.35 44.52 16.91
N PHE A 465 -5.79 44.01 15.75
CA PHE A 465 -6.26 44.86 14.65
C PHE A 465 -7.48 45.71 15.04
N TYR A 466 -8.52 45.12 15.64
CA TYR A 466 -9.72 45.85 16.09
C TYR A 466 -9.36 46.92 17.14
N THR A 467 -8.55 46.59 18.15
CA THR A 467 -8.06 47.58 19.12
C THR A 467 -7.20 48.69 18.48
N ALA A 468 -6.45 48.40 17.42
CA ALA A 468 -5.68 49.42 16.71
C ALA A 468 -6.58 50.42 15.95
N ILE A 469 -7.62 49.94 15.25
CA ILE A 469 -8.58 50.85 14.57
C ILE A 469 -9.46 51.61 15.57
N GLU A 470 -9.90 50.98 16.66
CA GLU A 470 -10.63 51.64 17.75
C GLU A 470 -9.79 52.75 18.42
N SER A 471 -8.49 52.50 18.61
CA SER A 471 -7.53 53.49 19.13
C SER A 471 -7.35 54.65 18.16
N GLN A 472 -7.20 54.37 16.86
CA GLN A 472 -7.08 55.39 15.81
C GLN A 472 -8.34 56.26 15.71
N ALA A 473 -9.52 55.64 15.71
CA ALA A 473 -10.81 56.32 15.74
C ALA A 473 -10.99 57.18 17.00
N SER A 474 -10.58 56.66 18.16
CA SER A 474 -10.60 57.39 19.43
C SER A 474 -9.62 58.56 19.46
N ALA A 475 -8.47 58.45 18.79
CA ALA A 475 -7.49 59.53 18.66
C ALA A 475 -8.05 60.66 17.78
N LEU A 476 -8.64 60.31 16.63
CA LEU A 476 -9.31 61.26 15.72
C LEU A 476 -10.39 62.08 16.46
N ASN A 477 -11.25 61.40 17.23
CA ASN A 477 -12.32 62.02 18.01
C ASN A 477 -11.82 62.90 19.19
N ARG A 478 -10.53 62.83 19.55
CA ARG A 478 -9.88 63.63 20.61
C ARG A 478 -9.04 64.79 20.07
N GLU A 479 -8.76 64.81 18.77
CA GLU A 479 -7.92 65.82 18.17
C GLU A 479 -8.62 67.18 18.17
N HIS A 480 -8.03 68.16 18.85
CA HIS A 480 -8.55 69.52 18.86
C HIS A 480 -8.07 70.23 17.60
N MET A 481 -8.96 70.36 16.61
CA MET A 481 -8.62 70.93 15.30
C MET A 481 -8.18 72.40 15.39
N ASN A 482 -7.28 72.79 14.49
CA ASN A 482 -6.75 74.15 14.40
C ASN A 482 -7.86 75.15 14.02
N LEU A 483 -8.28 75.95 15.00
CA LEU A 483 -9.37 76.92 14.89
C LEU A 483 -9.09 78.08 13.92
N ASP A 484 -7.81 78.31 13.59
CA ASP A 484 -7.38 79.37 12.67
C ASP A 484 -7.60 79.01 11.19
N ASP A 485 -7.83 77.73 10.86
CA ASP A 485 -7.97 77.30 9.47
C ASP A 485 -9.29 77.79 8.85
N THR A 486 -9.13 78.64 7.83
CA THR A 486 -10.21 79.21 7.02
C THR A 486 -10.60 78.31 5.84
N SER A 487 -9.87 77.22 5.60
CA SER A 487 -10.26 76.23 4.60
C SER A 487 -11.57 75.53 5.01
N LEU A 488 -12.41 75.24 4.01
CA LEU A 488 -13.57 74.35 4.15
C LEU A 488 -13.31 72.95 3.57
N THR A 489 -12.03 72.59 3.41
CA THR A 489 -11.60 71.28 2.93
C THR A 489 -11.45 70.27 4.07
N PRO A 490 -11.50 68.96 3.78
CA PRO A 490 -11.28 67.93 4.81
C PRO A 490 -9.93 68.10 5.51
N PRO A 491 -9.86 68.07 6.86
CA PRO A 491 -8.61 68.17 7.60
C PRO A 491 -7.65 67.02 7.29
N LEU A 492 -6.34 67.25 7.46
CA LEU A 492 -5.30 66.25 7.21
C LEU A 492 -5.55 64.94 7.98
N SER A 493 -6.01 65.00 9.23
CA SER A 493 -6.30 63.78 10.01
C SER A 493 -7.47 62.96 9.48
N ILE A 494 -8.47 63.59 8.85
CA ILE A 494 -9.55 62.90 8.12
C ILE A 494 -9.00 62.26 6.84
N LEU A 495 -8.12 62.98 6.11
CA LEU A 495 -7.48 62.46 4.90
C LEU A 495 -6.56 61.27 5.18
N ASP A 496 -5.74 61.33 6.22
CA ASP A 496 -4.85 60.24 6.66
C ASP A 496 -5.66 59.03 7.16
N HIS A 497 -6.72 59.27 7.93
CA HIS A 497 -7.64 58.21 8.36
C HIS A 497 -8.34 57.53 7.17
N ALA A 498 -8.81 58.31 6.19
CA ALA A 498 -9.44 57.79 4.98
C ALA A 498 -8.45 57.03 4.08
N GLN A 499 -7.18 57.45 4.02
CA GLN A 499 -6.12 56.72 3.31
C GLN A 499 -5.82 55.37 3.98
N ILE A 500 -5.78 55.32 5.31
CA ILE A 500 -5.62 54.06 6.06
C ILE A 500 -6.81 53.11 5.81
N LEU A 501 -8.04 53.62 5.81
CA LEU A 501 -9.22 52.84 5.44
C LEU A 501 -9.11 52.29 4.00
N ARG A 502 -8.69 53.11 3.04
CA ARG A 502 -8.47 52.70 1.65
C ARG A 502 -7.44 51.56 1.54
N GLU A 503 -6.38 51.59 2.32
CA GLU A 503 -5.39 50.51 2.34
C GLU A 503 -5.93 49.22 2.98
N ILE A 504 -6.72 49.32 4.05
CA ILE A 504 -7.42 48.16 4.65
C ILE A 504 -8.41 47.55 3.64
N MET A 505 -9.18 48.38 2.92
CA MET A 505 -10.10 47.96 1.87
C MET A 505 -9.38 47.24 0.73
N ASN A 506 -8.24 47.75 0.26
CA ASN A 506 -7.43 47.11 -0.78
C ASN A 506 -6.89 45.73 -0.32
N VAL A 507 -6.44 45.62 0.94
CA VAL A 507 -5.99 44.33 1.51
C VAL A 507 -7.15 43.35 1.59
N TYR A 508 -8.32 43.77 2.10
CA TYR A 508 -9.50 42.92 2.19
C TYR A 508 -9.99 42.45 0.81
N GLN A 509 -10.03 43.35 -0.18
CA GLN A 509 -10.34 43.02 -1.57
C GLN A 509 -9.39 41.97 -2.16
N SER A 510 -8.09 42.02 -1.81
CA SER A 510 -7.13 41.01 -2.26
C SER A 510 -7.33 39.63 -1.62
N SER A 511 -7.81 39.58 -0.38
CA SER A 511 -8.15 38.34 0.34
C SER A 511 -9.39 37.65 -0.24
N LEU A 512 -10.39 38.41 -0.70
CA LEU A 512 -11.65 37.88 -1.26
C LEU A 512 -11.50 37.05 -2.53
N ILE A 513 -10.34 37.08 -3.21
CA ILE A 513 -10.14 36.44 -4.52
C ILE A 513 -10.00 34.90 -4.40
N GLY A 514 -9.93 34.35 -3.17
CA GLY A 514 -9.67 32.93 -2.89
C GLY A 514 -10.85 32.06 -2.47
N ASN A 515 -12.00 32.63 -2.10
CA ASN A 515 -13.21 31.92 -1.67
C ASN A 515 -14.45 32.51 -2.37
N GLU A 516 -15.51 31.72 -2.50
CA GLU A 516 -16.83 32.26 -2.85
C GLU A 516 -17.27 33.22 -1.72
N ALA A 517 -17.81 34.39 -2.09
CA ALA A 517 -17.98 35.50 -1.15
C ALA A 517 -19.16 35.26 -0.18
N ASP A 518 -18.90 34.51 0.89
CA ASP A 518 -19.82 34.26 2.00
C ASP A 518 -20.37 35.57 2.57
N GLU A 519 -21.67 35.59 2.86
CA GLU A 519 -22.32 36.77 3.48
C GLU A 519 -21.73 37.09 4.86
N GLU A 520 -21.14 36.11 5.55
CA GLU A 520 -20.43 36.30 6.81
C GLU A 520 -19.13 37.12 6.64
N GLU A 521 -18.37 36.93 5.56
CA GLU A 521 -17.16 37.73 5.31
C GLU A 521 -17.53 39.19 5.00
N LYS A 522 -18.62 39.43 4.26
CA LYS A 522 -19.15 40.79 4.00
C LYS A 522 -19.57 41.48 5.29
N ALA A 523 -20.31 40.77 6.16
CA ALA A 523 -20.70 41.26 7.48
C ALA A 523 -19.50 41.52 8.41
N ALA A 524 -18.37 40.83 8.22
CA ALA A 524 -17.13 41.13 8.93
C ALA A 524 -16.53 42.47 8.51
N PHE A 525 -16.58 42.84 7.22
CA PHE A 525 -16.14 44.18 6.78
C PHE A 525 -17.08 45.29 7.24
N GLU A 526 -18.39 45.05 7.28
CA GLU A 526 -19.37 46.05 7.79
C GLU A 526 -18.99 46.57 9.18
N ARG A 527 -18.56 45.67 10.09
CA ARG A 527 -18.04 46.07 11.41
C ARG A 527 -16.77 46.92 11.36
N ILE A 528 -15.88 46.69 10.40
CA ILE A 528 -14.67 47.52 10.20
C ILE A 528 -15.07 48.90 9.65
N ALA A 529 -16.03 48.94 8.73
CA ALA A 529 -16.55 50.17 8.16
C ALA A 529 -17.25 51.04 9.22
N ASP A 530 -18.04 50.44 10.12
CA ASP A 530 -18.68 51.15 11.23
C ASP A 530 -17.65 51.80 12.17
N VAL A 531 -16.66 51.02 12.63
CA VAL A 531 -15.61 51.51 13.57
C VAL A 531 -14.73 52.62 12.97
N MET A 532 -14.53 52.64 11.66
CA MET A 532 -13.74 53.69 10.99
C MET A 532 -14.60 54.90 10.56
N ILE A 533 -15.72 54.67 9.87
CA ILE A 533 -16.51 55.76 9.28
C ILE A 533 -17.29 56.55 10.32
N ASP A 534 -17.91 55.92 11.32
CA ASP A 534 -18.80 56.64 12.24
C ASP A 534 -18.05 57.67 13.09
N PRO A 535 -16.86 57.37 13.65
CA PRO A 535 -16.04 58.35 14.34
C PRO A 535 -15.49 59.45 13.42
N ALA A 536 -15.22 59.14 12.14
CA ALA A 536 -14.82 60.15 11.16
C ALA A 536 -15.96 61.13 10.85
N VAL A 537 -17.19 60.62 10.64
CA VAL A 537 -18.40 61.42 10.46
C VAL A 537 -18.67 62.27 11.70
N GLU A 538 -18.63 61.67 12.90
CA GLU A 538 -18.84 62.39 14.17
C GLU A 538 -17.81 63.51 14.38
N THR A 539 -16.53 63.25 14.06
CA THR A 539 -15.47 64.27 14.11
C THR A 539 -15.74 65.40 13.13
N CYS A 540 -16.17 65.11 11.90
CA CYS A 540 -16.53 66.13 10.91
C CYS A 540 -17.74 66.99 11.35
N MET A 541 -18.72 66.38 12.01
CA MET A 541 -19.87 67.12 12.57
C MET A 541 -19.45 68.08 13.69
N LYS A 542 -18.63 67.60 14.64
CA LYS A 542 -18.07 68.43 15.73
C LYS A 542 -17.20 69.58 15.18
N ALA A 543 -16.38 69.28 14.18
CA ALA A 543 -15.54 70.26 13.48
C ALA A 543 -16.38 71.38 12.84
N GLY A 544 -17.45 71.01 12.15
CA GLY A 544 -18.39 71.95 11.55
C GLY A 544 -19.05 72.85 12.61
N GLN A 545 -19.52 72.28 13.71
CA GLN A 545 -20.14 73.03 14.81
C GLN A 545 -19.18 74.04 15.46
N GLU A 546 -17.92 73.67 15.68
CA GLU A 546 -16.93 74.60 16.23
C GLU A 546 -16.57 75.72 15.23
N LYS A 547 -16.43 75.40 13.93
CA LYS A 547 -16.33 76.44 12.88
C LYS A 547 -17.54 77.37 12.88
N GLN A 548 -18.77 76.85 13.03
CA GLN A 548 -20.00 77.66 13.14
C GLN A 548 -19.98 78.62 14.34
N ARG A 549 -19.48 78.15 15.48
CA ARG A 549 -19.36 78.95 16.72
C ARG A 549 -18.42 80.14 16.56
N LEU A 550 -17.35 79.96 15.79
CA LEU A 550 -16.37 81.01 15.48
C LEU A 550 -16.81 81.92 14.33
N ARG A 551 -17.53 81.37 13.34
CA ARG A 551 -17.96 82.04 12.11
C ARG A 551 -19.40 81.61 11.76
N PRO A 552 -20.42 82.37 12.20
CA PRO A 552 -21.82 82.10 11.85
C PRO A 552 -22.07 82.48 10.38
N SER A 553 -21.76 81.53 9.51
CA SER A 553 -21.80 81.60 8.05
C SER A 553 -21.93 80.19 7.48
N TRP A 554 -21.96 80.05 6.15
CA TRP A 554 -22.09 78.75 5.47
C TRP A 554 -20.87 77.83 5.60
N ASP A 555 -19.83 78.28 6.30
CA ASP A 555 -18.65 77.51 6.65
C ASP A 555 -18.99 76.12 7.21
N GLN A 556 -20.00 76.02 8.09
CA GLN A 556 -20.41 74.73 8.69
C GLN A 556 -21.01 73.73 7.69
N PRO A 557 -22.13 74.02 7.00
CA PRO A 557 -22.75 73.04 6.12
C PRO A 557 -21.85 72.70 4.92
N ILE A 558 -21.09 73.66 4.39
CA ILE A 558 -20.14 73.42 3.30
C ILE A 558 -18.97 72.55 3.74
N PHE A 559 -18.35 72.82 4.90
CA PHE A 559 -17.28 72.00 5.44
C PHE A 559 -17.74 70.55 5.66
N VAL A 560 -18.90 70.35 6.29
CA VAL A 560 -19.44 69.02 6.54
C VAL A 560 -19.70 68.29 5.22
N LEU A 561 -20.37 68.92 4.25
CA LEU A 561 -20.59 68.31 2.93
C LEU A 561 -19.29 67.94 2.21
N ASN A 562 -18.26 68.79 2.26
CA ASN A 562 -16.96 68.50 1.67
C ASN A 562 -16.26 67.29 2.34
N CYS A 563 -16.40 67.14 3.65
CA CYS A 563 -15.89 65.99 4.40
C CYS A 563 -16.67 64.69 4.11
N LEU A 564 -18.00 64.73 4.18
CA LEU A 564 -18.84 63.55 3.94
C LEU A 564 -18.70 63.04 2.49
N THR A 565 -18.66 63.95 1.51
CA THR A 565 -18.44 63.57 0.10
C THR A 565 -17.04 63.01 -0.15
N HIS A 566 -16.02 63.47 0.58
CA HIS A 566 -14.70 62.83 0.53
C HIS A 566 -14.74 61.38 1.05
N LEU A 567 -15.34 61.16 2.23
CA LEU A 567 -15.52 59.82 2.80
C LEU A 567 -16.34 58.91 1.87
N GLN A 568 -17.39 59.43 1.24
CA GLN A 568 -18.18 58.72 0.23
C GLN A 568 -17.31 58.27 -0.96
N SER A 569 -16.49 59.17 -1.51
CA SER A 569 -15.57 58.85 -2.62
C SER A 569 -14.51 57.80 -2.29
N VAL A 570 -14.17 57.63 -1.00
CA VAL A 570 -13.26 56.58 -0.53
C VAL A 570 -13.96 55.21 -0.54
N LEU A 571 -15.24 55.17 -0.13
CA LEU A 571 -16.04 53.95 -0.12
C LEU A 571 -16.43 53.50 -1.54
N GLU A 572 -16.72 54.42 -2.45
CA GLU A 572 -17.12 54.16 -3.85
C GLU A 572 -16.15 53.24 -4.62
N ALA A 573 -14.88 53.18 -4.21
CA ALA A 573 -13.86 52.33 -4.83
C ALA A 573 -14.12 50.81 -4.71
N CYS A 574 -14.93 50.36 -3.73
CA CYS A 574 -15.14 48.93 -3.47
C CYS A 574 -16.63 48.56 -3.30
N SER A 575 -17.07 47.54 -4.04
CA SER A 575 -18.48 47.11 -4.11
C SER A 575 -19.04 46.54 -2.80
N PHE A 576 -18.21 45.96 -1.93
CA PHE A 576 -18.67 45.42 -0.64
C PHE A 576 -19.09 46.50 0.38
N THR A 577 -18.85 47.79 0.10
CA THR A 577 -19.20 48.88 1.02
C THR A 577 -20.60 49.48 0.79
N MET A 578 -21.38 48.95 -0.15
CA MET A 578 -22.68 49.52 -0.60
C MET A 578 -23.66 49.88 0.53
N LYS A 579 -23.76 49.07 1.62
CA LYS A 579 -24.64 49.41 2.75
C LYS A 579 -24.20 50.70 3.47
N LYS A 580 -22.90 50.86 3.72
CA LYS A 580 -22.34 52.04 4.39
C LYS A 580 -22.34 53.27 3.47
N GLN A 581 -22.12 53.08 2.18
CA GLN A 581 -22.32 54.12 1.15
C GLN A 581 -23.77 54.64 1.17
N ALA A 582 -24.78 53.76 1.20
CA ALA A 582 -26.19 54.16 1.21
C ALA A 582 -26.56 54.94 2.48
N TRP A 583 -26.03 54.53 3.64
CA TRP A 583 -26.18 55.26 4.91
C TRP A 583 -25.53 56.64 4.86
N LEU A 584 -24.29 56.74 4.36
CA LEU A 584 -23.57 58.01 4.26
C LEU A 584 -24.22 58.96 3.24
N GLN A 585 -24.70 58.42 2.11
CA GLN A 585 -25.45 59.18 1.11
C GLN A 585 -26.74 59.77 1.69
N ALA A 586 -27.48 59.04 2.55
CA ALA A 586 -28.67 59.57 3.21
C ALA A 586 -28.35 60.78 4.13
N ILE A 587 -27.20 60.78 4.81
CA ILE A 587 -26.74 61.92 5.63
C ILE A 587 -26.35 63.11 4.73
N ILE A 588 -25.68 62.84 3.59
CA ILE A 588 -25.36 63.85 2.58
C ILE A 588 -26.64 64.48 2.02
N ASP A 589 -27.65 63.69 1.69
CA ASP A 589 -28.91 64.18 1.11
C ASP A 589 -29.72 65.03 2.10
N ASP A 590 -29.71 64.69 3.39
CA ASP A 590 -30.27 65.52 4.47
C ASP A 590 -29.54 66.88 4.58
N HIS A 591 -28.20 66.87 4.60
CA HIS A 591 -27.41 68.11 4.66
C HIS A 591 -27.53 68.97 3.40
N VAL A 592 -27.61 68.34 2.21
CA VAL A 592 -27.93 69.01 0.94
C VAL A 592 -29.31 69.65 1.00
N SER A 593 -30.30 68.98 1.61
CA SER A 593 -31.65 69.52 1.78
C SER A 593 -31.67 70.72 2.71
N GLN A 594 -31.02 70.63 3.87
CA GLN A 594 -30.89 71.73 4.84
C GLN A 594 -30.19 72.95 4.23
N LEU A 595 -29.07 72.76 3.51
CA LEU A 595 -28.38 73.85 2.81
C LEU A 595 -29.21 74.41 1.65
N THR A 596 -30.08 73.61 1.02
CA THR A 596 -31.02 74.09 -0.01
C THR A 596 -32.16 74.94 0.58
N GLU A 597 -32.65 74.60 1.78
CA GLU A 597 -33.60 75.43 2.53
C GLU A 597 -32.98 76.78 2.90
N GLU A 598 -31.76 76.76 3.43
CA GLU A 598 -31.05 77.99 3.79
C GLU A 598 -30.69 78.84 2.56
N HIS A 599 -30.29 78.22 1.43
CA HIS A 599 -30.07 78.91 0.16
C HIS A 599 -31.34 79.56 -0.35
N TYR A 600 -32.45 78.85 -0.37
CA TYR A 600 -33.75 79.38 -0.79
C TYR A 600 -34.17 80.59 0.05
N HIS A 601 -34.02 80.53 1.38
CA HIS A 601 -34.33 81.68 2.24
C HIS A 601 -33.42 82.89 1.95
N ASN A 602 -32.12 82.67 1.77
CA ASN A 602 -31.19 83.73 1.39
C ASN A 602 -31.52 84.34 0.01
N LEU A 603 -31.84 83.51 -1.00
CA LEU A 603 -32.26 83.97 -2.32
C LEU A 603 -33.56 84.80 -2.26
N LEU A 604 -34.49 84.50 -1.34
CA LEU A 604 -35.69 85.33 -1.12
C LEU A 604 -35.35 86.73 -0.57
N VAL A 605 -34.36 86.81 0.32
CA VAL A 605 -33.85 88.07 0.89
C VAL A 605 -33.10 88.87 -0.17
N ASP A 606 -32.16 88.23 -0.87
CA ASP A 606 -31.36 88.83 -1.95
C ASP A 606 -32.25 89.30 -3.13
N ALA A 607 -33.32 88.55 -3.45
CA ALA A 607 -34.35 88.96 -4.41
C ALA A 607 -35.26 90.10 -3.90
N GLY A 608 -35.33 90.34 -2.59
CA GLY A 608 -36.26 91.30 -1.97
C GLY A 608 -37.73 90.84 -1.95
N LEU A 609 -37.99 89.54 -2.08
CA LEU A 609 -39.33 88.96 -2.14
C LEU A 609 -39.78 88.29 -0.84
N GLU A 610 -38.88 88.09 0.13
CA GLU A 610 -39.13 87.38 1.39
C GLU A 610 -40.39 87.84 2.13
N THR A 611 -40.48 89.13 2.46
CA THR A 611 -41.60 89.71 3.23
C THR A 611 -42.93 89.64 2.47
N VAL A 612 -42.89 89.75 1.14
CA VAL A 612 -44.04 89.67 0.24
C VAL A 612 -44.59 88.24 0.19
N ILE A 613 -43.70 87.25 0.11
CA ILE A 613 -44.06 85.83 0.06
C ILE A 613 -44.53 85.34 1.44
N GLN A 614 -43.89 85.77 2.54
CA GLN A 614 -44.36 85.50 3.89
C GLN A 614 -45.77 86.08 4.14
N ALA A 615 -46.05 87.30 3.66
CA ALA A 615 -47.40 87.88 3.73
C ALA A 615 -48.43 87.11 2.89
N CYS A 616 -48.03 86.54 1.75
CA CYS A 616 -48.89 85.64 0.97
C CYS A 616 -49.19 84.31 1.68
N GLN A 617 -48.22 83.76 2.42
CA GLN A 617 -48.33 82.48 3.13
C GLN A 617 -49.06 82.58 4.48
N THR A 618 -48.87 83.67 5.23
CA THR A 618 -49.45 83.89 6.58
C THR A 618 -50.85 84.52 6.57
N LYS A 619 -51.36 84.85 5.38
CA LYS A 619 -52.64 85.50 5.13
C LYS A 619 -53.83 84.75 5.74
N SER A 620 -54.68 85.45 6.48
CA SER A 620 -55.99 84.93 6.92
C SER A 620 -57.01 84.92 5.77
N ALA A 621 -57.94 83.95 5.76
CA ALA A 621 -58.92 83.82 4.67
C ALA A 621 -59.85 85.03 4.48
N THR A 622 -59.91 85.94 5.45
CA THR A 622 -60.83 87.09 5.50
C THR A 622 -60.21 88.39 5.02
N GLU A 623 -58.88 88.50 4.98
CA GLU A 623 -58.16 89.75 4.67
C GLU A 623 -57.55 89.73 3.25
N PRO A 624 -57.81 90.75 2.40
CA PRO A 624 -57.23 90.83 1.07
C PRO A 624 -55.77 91.30 1.11
N LEU A 625 -54.91 90.69 0.29
CA LEU A 625 -53.48 91.02 0.26
C LEU A 625 -53.18 92.50 -0.04
N SER A 626 -54.04 93.21 -0.78
CA SER A 626 -53.83 94.63 -1.08
C SER A 626 -53.85 95.55 0.15
N ARG A 627 -54.25 95.05 1.33
CA ARG A 627 -54.31 95.80 2.60
C ARG A 627 -53.23 95.46 3.61
N LEU A 628 -52.47 94.39 3.41
CA LEU A 628 -51.34 94.06 4.29
C LEU A 628 -50.14 94.97 3.94
N PRO A 629 -49.39 95.47 4.94
CA PRO A 629 -48.36 96.49 4.72
C PRO A 629 -47.19 96.03 3.86
N ALA A 630 -46.92 94.71 3.79
CA ALA A 630 -45.87 94.16 2.92
C ALA A 630 -46.30 93.98 1.45
N THR A 631 -47.61 93.96 1.18
CA THR A 631 -48.19 93.63 -0.14
C THR A 631 -49.11 94.72 -0.70
N GLU A 632 -49.07 95.93 -0.11
CA GLU A 632 -49.65 97.15 -0.66
C GLU A 632 -49.07 97.43 -2.06
N PRO A 633 -49.86 97.92 -3.05
CA PRO A 633 -49.39 98.12 -4.43
C PRO A 633 -48.04 98.82 -4.60
N ALA A 634 -47.76 99.87 -3.83
CA ALA A 634 -46.49 100.60 -3.91
C ALA A 634 -45.29 99.78 -3.38
N MET A 635 -45.49 99.01 -2.30
CA MET A 635 -44.48 98.14 -1.73
C MET A 635 -44.23 96.91 -2.60
N LEU A 636 -45.29 96.32 -3.16
CA LEU A 636 -45.20 95.24 -4.13
C LEU A 636 -44.47 95.68 -5.41
N GLN A 637 -44.75 96.87 -5.94
CA GLN A 637 -44.02 97.41 -7.09
C GLN A 637 -42.53 97.60 -6.78
N ARG A 638 -42.19 98.11 -5.59
CA ARG A 638 -40.80 98.26 -5.15
C ARG A 638 -40.07 96.92 -4.99
N ALA A 639 -40.76 95.88 -4.49
CA ALA A 639 -40.21 94.53 -4.39
C ALA A 639 -40.00 93.90 -5.78
N LEU A 640 -40.93 94.09 -6.72
CA LEU A 640 -40.77 93.65 -8.11
C LEU A 640 -39.64 94.38 -8.83
N GLN A 641 -39.43 95.66 -8.54
CA GLN A 641 -38.27 96.43 -9.03
C GLN A 641 -36.95 95.86 -8.50
N HIS A 642 -36.86 95.60 -7.20
CA HIS A 642 -35.68 94.98 -6.59
C HIS A 642 -35.38 93.61 -7.22
N PHE A 643 -36.43 92.78 -7.38
CA PHE A 643 -36.32 91.48 -8.03
C PHE A 643 -35.87 91.58 -9.49
N SER A 644 -36.36 92.55 -10.26
CA SER A 644 -35.95 92.73 -11.67
C SER A 644 -34.47 93.13 -11.83
N VAL A 645 -33.93 93.89 -10.87
CA VAL A 645 -32.51 94.22 -10.77
C VAL A 645 -31.71 92.97 -10.36
N TRP A 646 -32.17 92.23 -9.35
CA TRP A 646 -31.54 90.98 -8.91
C TRP A 646 -31.47 89.93 -10.03
N LEU A 647 -32.53 89.79 -10.84
CA LEU A 647 -32.57 88.91 -12.02
C LEU A 647 -31.55 89.28 -13.11
N SER A 648 -30.95 90.46 -13.05
CA SER A 648 -29.89 90.91 -13.95
C SER A 648 -28.48 90.70 -13.35
N GLY A 649 -28.39 90.17 -12.12
CA GLY A 649 -27.15 89.90 -11.40
C GLY A 649 -26.54 88.52 -11.69
N LEU A 650 -25.26 88.35 -11.33
CA LEU A 650 -24.51 87.10 -11.53
C LEU A 650 -24.99 85.95 -10.61
N GLU A 651 -25.63 86.28 -9.48
CA GLU A 651 -26.13 85.34 -8.47
C GLU A 651 -27.21 84.38 -9.00
N VAL A 652 -27.86 84.74 -10.12
CA VAL A 652 -28.85 83.93 -10.83
C VAL A 652 -28.20 82.73 -11.54
N VAL A 653 -26.92 82.85 -11.90
CA VAL A 653 -26.16 81.85 -12.66
C VAL A 653 -25.18 81.07 -11.75
N GLN A 654 -24.55 81.77 -10.80
CA GLN A 654 -23.64 81.17 -9.82
C GLN A 654 -23.77 81.88 -8.46
N SER A 655 -24.12 81.13 -7.42
CA SER A 655 -24.08 81.65 -6.05
C SER A 655 -22.63 81.72 -5.55
N PRO A 656 -22.11 82.91 -5.18
CA PRO A 656 -20.75 83.01 -4.63
C PRO A 656 -20.59 82.22 -3.33
N ARG A 657 -21.69 82.03 -2.59
CA ARG A 657 -21.72 81.31 -1.30
C ARG A 657 -21.48 79.80 -1.45
N LEU A 658 -21.80 79.21 -2.60
CA LEU A 658 -21.58 77.78 -2.87
C LEU A 658 -20.20 77.47 -3.48
N THR A 659 -19.38 78.48 -3.81
CA THR A 659 -18.10 78.31 -4.52
C THR A 659 -17.07 77.46 -3.77
N GLN A 660 -17.20 77.33 -2.45
CA GLN A 660 -16.32 76.55 -1.59
C GLN A 660 -16.73 75.08 -1.45
N LEU A 661 -17.83 74.64 -2.09
CA LEU A 661 -18.15 73.21 -2.24
C LEU A 661 -17.19 72.56 -3.24
N THR A 662 -16.49 71.51 -2.81
CA THR A 662 -15.54 70.75 -3.64
C THR A 662 -16.23 70.00 -4.77
N VAL A 663 -17.47 69.54 -4.55
CA VAL A 663 -18.25 68.77 -5.52
C VAL A 663 -19.16 69.70 -6.33
N GLN A 664 -18.71 70.09 -7.53
CA GLN A 664 -19.43 71.01 -8.42
C GLN A 664 -20.81 70.50 -8.90
N ARG A 665 -21.04 69.17 -8.85
CA ARG A 665 -22.38 68.57 -9.04
C ARG A 665 -23.36 69.02 -7.96
N LEU A 666 -22.93 69.02 -6.69
CA LEU A 666 -23.78 69.44 -5.56
C LEU A 666 -24.03 70.95 -5.57
N HIS A 667 -23.03 71.78 -5.89
CA HIS A 667 -23.23 73.21 -6.14
C HIS A 667 -24.40 73.44 -7.11
N SER A 668 -24.36 72.76 -8.26
CA SER A 668 -25.39 72.89 -9.29
C SER A 668 -26.75 72.37 -8.79
N GLN A 669 -26.78 71.20 -8.16
CA GLN A 669 -28.01 70.60 -7.61
C GLN A 669 -28.70 71.51 -6.58
N ILE A 670 -27.96 72.02 -5.60
CA ILE A 670 -28.47 72.92 -4.54
C ILE A 670 -28.98 74.23 -5.15
N HIS A 671 -28.20 74.85 -6.06
CA HIS A 671 -28.58 76.12 -6.65
C HIS A 671 -29.85 76.03 -7.52
N HIS A 672 -29.94 75.02 -8.40
CA HIS A 672 -31.13 74.83 -9.24
C HIS A 672 -32.36 74.42 -8.42
N ALA A 673 -32.18 73.63 -7.35
CA ALA A 673 -33.28 73.29 -6.44
C ALA A 673 -33.81 74.54 -5.70
N ALA A 674 -32.95 75.41 -5.20
CA ALA A 674 -33.34 76.66 -4.55
C ALA A 674 -34.01 77.64 -5.55
N LEU A 675 -33.47 77.79 -6.77
CA LEU A 675 -34.08 78.59 -7.84
C LEU A 675 -35.45 78.06 -8.28
N LYS A 676 -35.63 76.74 -8.33
CA LYS A 676 -36.93 76.10 -8.61
C LYS A 676 -37.96 76.44 -7.53
N ARG A 677 -37.57 76.44 -6.26
CA ARG A 677 -38.47 76.85 -5.16
C ARG A 677 -38.79 78.35 -5.19
N LEU A 678 -37.82 79.19 -5.58
CA LEU A 678 -38.04 80.62 -5.83
C LEU A 678 -39.03 80.86 -6.99
N LEU A 679 -38.94 80.06 -8.07
CA LEU A 679 -39.89 80.07 -9.18
C LEU A 679 -41.32 79.70 -8.71
N GLU A 680 -41.45 78.65 -7.91
CA GLU A 680 -42.73 78.19 -7.33
C GLU A 680 -43.34 79.24 -6.38
N ALA A 681 -42.53 79.90 -5.57
CA ALA A 681 -42.97 80.96 -4.66
C ALA A 681 -43.37 82.25 -5.42
N TYR A 682 -42.63 82.62 -6.47
CA TYR A 682 -43.00 83.73 -7.36
C TYR A 682 -44.27 83.43 -8.17
N GLN A 683 -44.48 82.16 -8.57
CA GLN A 683 -45.73 81.73 -9.18
C GLN A 683 -46.92 81.88 -8.20
N LEU A 684 -46.76 81.44 -6.94
CA LEU A 684 -47.78 81.61 -5.90
C LEU A 684 -48.12 83.09 -5.68
N LEU A 685 -47.11 83.96 -5.63
CA LEU A 685 -47.30 85.42 -5.55
C LEU A 685 -48.08 85.95 -6.76
N CYS A 686 -47.71 85.56 -7.99
CA CYS A 686 -48.42 85.96 -9.20
C CYS A 686 -49.89 85.50 -9.21
N ASP A 687 -50.15 84.27 -8.78
CA ASP A 687 -51.49 83.69 -8.75
C ASP A 687 -52.35 84.32 -7.65
N GLU A 688 -51.80 84.61 -6.47
CA GLU A 688 -52.48 85.38 -5.43
C GLU A 688 -52.79 86.82 -5.88
N VAL A 689 -51.84 87.54 -6.50
CA VAL A 689 -52.08 88.91 -6.98
C VAL A 689 -53.15 88.94 -8.09
N LYS A 690 -53.24 87.89 -8.92
CA LYS A 690 -54.28 87.72 -9.95
C LYS A 690 -55.67 87.34 -9.39
N LYS A 691 -55.78 86.83 -8.14
CA LYS A 691 -57.08 86.44 -7.56
C LYS A 691 -57.95 87.67 -7.23
N PRO A 692 -59.20 87.73 -7.71
CA PRO A 692 -60.08 88.90 -7.49
C PRO A 692 -60.46 89.11 -6.02
N SER A 693 -60.36 88.07 -5.18
CA SER A 693 -60.55 88.16 -3.73
C SER A 693 -59.52 89.06 -3.03
N ASN A 694 -58.34 89.28 -3.63
CA ASN A 694 -57.26 90.09 -3.06
C ASN A 694 -57.34 91.59 -3.38
N LYS A 695 -58.35 92.02 -4.15
CA LYS A 695 -58.70 93.45 -4.36
C LYS A 695 -57.52 94.34 -4.81
N TYR A 696 -56.76 93.88 -5.80
CA TYR A 696 -55.84 94.72 -6.57
C TYR A 696 -56.57 95.34 -7.76
N GLU A 697 -56.57 96.67 -7.86
CA GLU A 697 -57.32 97.40 -8.91
C GLU A 697 -56.78 97.18 -10.33
N ALA A 698 -55.46 96.95 -10.47
CA ALA A 698 -54.78 96.75 -11.74
C ALA A 698 -53.71 95.63 -11.67
N ALA A 699 -54.09 94.45 -11.19
CA ALA A 699 -53.18 93.31 -10.95
C ALA A 699 -52.26 92.97 -12.14
N SER A 700 -52.81 92.94 -13.37
CA SER A 700 -52.05 92.65 -14.59
C SER A 700 -51.03 93.75 -14.93
N THR A 701 -51.34 95.01 -14.64
CA THR A 701 -50.45 96.15 -14.87
C THR A 701 -49.32 96.20 -13.83
N LEU A 702 -49.63 95.88 -12.56
CA LEU A 702 -48.63 95.75 -11.50
C LEU A 702 -47.60 94.66 -11.84
N LEU A 703 -48.06 93.43 -12.12
CA LEU A 703 -47.17 92.32 -12.47
C LEU A 703 -46.46 92.53 -13.82
N GLY A 704 -47.08 93.24 -14.76
CA GLY A 704 -46.52 93.58 -16.07
C GLY A 704 -45.59 94.79 -16.09
N SER A 705 -45.39 95.49 -14.97
CA SER A 705 -44.58 96.71 -14.92
C SER A 705 -43.07 96.46 -14.97
N GLU A 706 -42.61 95.34 -14.43
CA GLU A 706 -41.19 94.97 -14.29
C GLU A 706 -40.93 93.55 -14.80
N ARG A 707 -39.69 93.21 -15.18
CA ARG A 707 -39.32 91.82 -15.54
C ARG A 707 -39.48 90.91 -14.31
N PRO A 708 -40.07 89.70 -14.42
CA PRO A 708 -40.39 88.93 -15.63
C PRO A 708 -41.83 89.11 -16.16
N PHE A 709 -42.44 90.28 -15.98
CA PHE A 709 -43.76 90.65 -16.50
C PHE A 709 -44.92 89.75 -16.04
N GLY A 710 -44.81 89.15 -14.85
CA GLY A 710 -45.80 88.20 -14.32
C GLY A 710 -45.89 86.87 -15.09
N GLN A 711 -44.87 86.55 -15.91
CA GLN A 711 -44.77 85.33 -16.71
C GLN A 711 -43.74 84.37 -16.11
N VAL A 712 -44.23 83.29 -15.52
CA VAL A 712 -43.40 82.23 -14.90
C VAL A 712 -42.49 81.54 -15.94
N ASN A 713 -42.92 81.44 -17.20
CA ASN A 713 -42.14 80.83 -18.28
C ASN A 713 -40.84 81.60 -18.58
N ILE A 714 -40.90 82.95 -18.57
CA ILE A 714 -39.71 83.80 -18.75
C ILE A 714 -38.74 83.59 -17.58
N LEU A 715 -39.26 83.51 -16.35
CA LEU A 715 -38.44 83.29 -15.16
C LEU A 715 -37.77 81.89 -15.17
N ARG A 716 -38.49 80.85 -15.62
CA ARG A 716 -37.96 79.50 -15.83
C ARG A 716 -36.79 79.49 -16.83
N GLN A 717 -36.90 80.26 -17.91
CA GLN A 717 -35.83 80.42 -18.90
C GLN A 717 -34.61 81.16 -18.34
N ILE A 718 -34.83 82.24 -17.59
CA ILE A 718 -33.74 82.99 -16.92
C ILE A 718 -32.97 82.10 -15.93
N PHE A 719 -33.65 81.20 -15.22
CA PHE A 719 -33.03 80.25 -14.28
C PHE A 719 -32.41 79.01 -14.94
N GLY A 720 -32.44 78.88 -16.28
CA GLY A 720 -31.88 77.71 -16.97
C GLY A 720 -32.60 76.39 -16.66
N LEU A 721 -33.83 76.43 -16.13
CA LEU A 721 -34.63 75.28 -15.73
C LEU A 721 -35.40 74.64 -16.92
N GLU A 722 -34.81 74.68 -18.12
CA GLU A 722 -35.30 74.00 -19.32
C GLU A 722 -34.64 72.60 -19.43
N GLY A 723 -35.27 71.64 -18.76
CA GLY A 723 -34.99 70.21 -18.78
C GLY A 723 -36.21 69.43 -18.30
#